data_AF-A0A955CHZ3-F1
#
_entry.id   AF-A0A955CHZ3-F1
#
_cell.length_a   1.000
_cell.length_b   1.000
_cell.length_c   1.000
_cell.angle_alpha   90.00
_cell.angle_beta   90.00
_cell.angle_gamma   90.00
#
_symmetry.space_group_name_H-M   'P 1'
#
loop_
_entity.id
_entity.type
_entity.pdbx_description
1 polymer ?
#
loop_
_entity_poly.entity_id
_entity_poly.type
_entity_poly.pdbx_seq_one_letter_code
_entity_poly.pdbx_strand_id
1 'polypeptide(L)'
;MSPTCKGIRSTVLLLGSFAVLFAVAQPTCRAYEWHTELYLGRGGWWSQRLPLTITNQSSRPLNGSPMAVTIGGDQGTTDLVGASANALRVCDAHGIEVLWRLVAADGHPVESGLIPERATLTIPVECPAHTTVRYFVYFNNPDAWPVPDFLPYQAGITNGGFEQSQNRRPAGWDFDAGDSMHRASWSDERPHYGGHCLKTVVSPGATPTWIGVRQRHIYVTPGASYRLTAWVRADQVQGWAGWFVHAGNQSQPQLLNRSLDAGDGSFDWQRVSTTLTVPAEADQLTIGTVLRGTGTAWYDDVQLEMIDDQVVSVHVGTVEQRELKTLVESTEWPSMGDQHATWELRVPLRVTNATDTVMTSQMWSANLAQVLHGVRRAGQAIESMQVLCGGQRVPHRMFDDAIVFEADVAPRATRSCWVYFGQDAADSDDPTPFAGNGLFAGKNLAANSGFETQASLGGRPSSWTTQVPAAGARGLTASLDSPGYTSNYCVKLQVPRDTPSGWYGWRQDVPIEAGSTYLFGAWVRCQDVMGDVRLHGHIYDKEGKVLVPGGFTSVGQPLTGTTDWTWLWGTIRMPAGAADYHMHLTMNATGTVWHDGVVIRQIQPATVGQLESRASIATDLQVWQVNAVAKVFREDPPPRSADARPVAHLHAARNEYEPLQLAVRSSATIEQMQVIVDPPRHATGVALKDISVGVVGFVPVDYPTSYYRSETPLWHRKSPTQQPGCDGWSGWWPDPLLPTDTFKLTANQTQPVWLTVHVPPGSPAGEYRGEVRFVKKGAGKWGAGESDVARIPIEVDVWDFDLPKETHLKAIYDVRFSTPWWTDGSEGRAHATSQLWEMLAQRRISAHEVYPAPTFNYRDGVATADFSEFDHAAERYFDQLGMTHAYTPWHFYGFGWGHPPKTLYGVSPFAGEYPYTNADRTILQADWKRAYQACLRLFWEHVKAKGWADRITLYISDEPHFEQHSYVVDQMRALCTMIHEVDPEIPIYSSTWHHLPDWDGYLDTWGIGHDGRVTEAQMDKIRAGGAKVWFTTDGQQCLDTPYCAVERLLPHYCFKYQAEAYEFWGVSWHTFDPYRWGWHRYIDQSSEPGVNYYIRYPNGDGYLIYPPLKPEGLPVTSIRLEQAREGMEDYEYLRLLTTLVERANDQNTQKARRALQQAADLVAIPNAGGRYATKLLDDPDEVFEVRRAVGNAIEELVIGQ
;
A
#
# COMPACT_ATOMS: atom_id res chain seq x y z
N MET A 1 -15.31 -21.32 -73.81
CA MET A 1 -15.42 -20.63 -75.12
C MET A 1 -14.22 -19.73 -75.27
N SER A 2 -13.41 -19.97 -76.30
CA SER A 2 -12.38 -19.04 -76.78
C SER A 2 -13.05 -17.77 -77.38
N PRO A 3 -12.34 -16.66 -77.71
CA PRO A 3 -11.18 -16.70 -78.63
C PRO A 3 -9.94 -15.85 -78.25
N THR A 4 -8.77 -16.36 -78.70
CA THR A 4 -7.60 -15.66 -79.30
C THR A 4 -6.76 -14.69 -78.44
N CYS A 5 -5.42 -14.61 -78.50
CA CYS A 5 -4.44 -15.02 -79.51
C CYS A 5 -2.99 -15.04 -78.92
N LYS A 6 -2.19 -16.04 -79.35
CA LYS A 6 -0.73 -16.11 -79.72
C LYS A 6 0.27 -15.06 -79.16
N GLY A 7 1.52 -15.39 -78.80
CA GLY A 7 2.35 -16.56 -79.12
C GLY A 7 3.74 -16.59 -78.43
N ILE A 8 4.27 -17.80 -78.17
CA ILE A 8 5.50 -18.44 -78.74
C ILE A 8 6.79 -18.19 -77.92
N ARG A 9 7.15 -19.14 -77.03
CA ARG A 9 8.25 -20.15 -77.13
C ARG A 9 9.68 -19.59 -77.25
N SER A 10 10.58 -20.02 -76.34
CA SER A 10 11.55 -21.10 -76.64
C SER A 10 12.49 -21.38 -75.46
N THR A 11 12.71 -22.67 -75.21
CA THR A 11 13.74 -23.27 -74.36
C THR A 11 15.09 -23.21 -75.08
N VAL A 12 16.17 -22.71 -74.45
CA VAL A 12 17.56 -23.09 -74.77
C VAL A 12 18.43 -22.99 -73.49
N LEU A 13 19.16 -24.07 -73.20
CA LEU A 13 20.23 -24.20 -72.21
C LEU A 13 21.33 -23.13 -72.38
N LEU A 14 22.01 -22.70 -71.31
CA LEU A 14 23.48 -22.81 -71.19
C LEU A 14 23.98 -22.33 -69.82
N LEU A 15 24.95 -23.07 -69.29
CA LEU A 15 25.75 -22.76 -68.11
C LEU A 15 26.42 -21.37 -68.21
N GLY A 16 26.47 -20.64 -67.08
CA GLY A 16 27.28 -19.44 -66.94
C GLY A 16 27.35 -18.99 -65.49
N SER A 17 28.47 -19.30 -64.84
CA SER A 17 28.82 -19.00 -63.46
C SER A 17 28.57 -17.54 -63.06
N PHE A 18 27.83 -17.32 -61.96
CA PHE A 18 27.78 -16.04 -61.25
C PHE A 18 28.48 -16.18 -59.90
N ALA A 19 29.61 -15.51 -59.76
CA ALA A 19 30.19 -15.19 -58.47
C ALA A 19 29.32 -14.08 -57.83
N VAL A 20 28.56 -14.42 -56.80
CA VAL A 20 27.83 -13.47 -55.97
C VAL A 20 28.73 -13.06 -54.81
N LEU A 21 29.17 -11.79 -54.81
CA LEU A 21 29.67 -11.14 -53.60
C LEU A 21 28.56 -11.15 -52.55
N PHE A 22 28.71 -11.95 -51.50
CA PHE A 22 27.97 -11.77 -50.26
C PHE A 22 28.52 -10.54 -49.54
N ALA A 23 27.90 -9.38 -49.76
CA ALA A 23 27.97 -8.30 -48.78
C ALA A 23 27.11 -8.73 -47.60
N VAL A 24 27.75 -9.21 -46.54
CA VAL A 24 27.13 -9.39 -45.22
C VAL A 24 26.69 -8.01 -44.75
N ALA A 25 25.41 -7.70 -44.88
CA ALA A 25 24.82 -6.57 -44.20
C ALA A 25 24.93 -6.85 -42.70
N GLN A 26 25.93 -6.27 -42.04
CA GLN A 26 25.92 -6.17 -40.59
C GLN A 26 24.67 -5.37 -40.19
N PRO A 27 23.83 -5.86 -39.27
CA PRO A 27 22.78 -5.03 -38.71
C PRO A 27 23.45 -3.82 -38.10
N THR A 28 23.09 -2.63 -38.58
CA THR A 28 23.49 -1.37 -37.97
C THR A 28 23.07 -1.42 -36.50
N CYS A 29 24.05 -1.34 -35.61
CA CYS A 29 23.85 -1.34 -34.17
C CYS A 29 22.99 -0.11 -33.82
N ARG A 30 21.69 -0.30 -33.67
CA ARG A 30 20.82 0.73 -33.11
C ARG A 30 21.21 0.81 -31.63
N ALA A 31 21.74 1.96 -31.21
CA ALA A 31 22.09 2.18 -29.80
C ALA A 31 20.83 1.94 -28.94
N TYR A 32 20.96 1.13 -27.89
CA TYR A 32 19.86 0.90 -26.95
C TYR A 32 19.55 2.18 -26.18
N GLU A 33 18.26 2.50 -26.05
CA GLU A 33 17.77 3.68 -25.34
C GLU A 33 18.22 3.70 -23.88
N TRP A 34 18.42 4.89 -23.32
CA TRP A 34 18.77 5.06 -21.91
C TRP A 34 17.50 5.17 -21.08
N HIS A 35 17.19 4.14 -20.30
CA HIS A 35 16.02 4.14 -19.43
C HIS A 35 16.15 5.17 -18.31
N THR A 36 15.13 6.03 -18.17
CA THR A 36 15.16 7.19 -17.26
C THR A 36 14.18 7.05 -16.08
N GLU A 37 13.19 6.19 -16.18
CA GLU A 37 12.12 6.01 -15.20
C GLU A 37 12.28 4.68 -14.44
N LEU A 38 13.45 4.47 -13.85
CA LEU A 38 13.69 3.31 -13.00
C LEU A 38 13.11 3.54 -11.59
N TYR A 39 12.54 2.49 -11.01
CA TYR A 39 11.82 2.50 -9.75
C TYR A 39 12.68 3.08 -8.62
N LEU A 40 12.06 3.87 -7.75
CA LEU A 40 12.73 4.52 -6.61
C LEU A 40 13.90 5.44 -7.00
N GLY A 41 13.85 6.03 -8.20
CA GLY A 41 14.85 7.00 -8.65
C GLY A 41 14.77 8.38 -8.04
N ARG A 42 13.64 8.72 -7.41
CA ARG A 42 13.41 9.97 -6.67
C ARG A 42 13.72 11.26 -7.45
N GLY A 43 13.46 11.25 -8.77
CA GLY A 43 13.79 12.36 -9.67
C GLY A 43 15.29 12.56 -9.92
N GLY A 44 16.11 11.61 -9.49
CA GLY A 44 17.54 11.52 -9.77
C GLY A 44 17.84 10.87 -11.12
N TRP A 45 19.09 11.01 -11.54
CA TRP A 45 19.57 10.51 -12.82
C TRP A 45 20.62 9.42 -12.62
N TRP A 46 20.43 8.27 -13.26
CA TRP A 46 21.48 7.27 -13.39
C TRP A 46 22.42 7.68 -14.51
N SER A 47 23.64 8.09 -14.18
CA SER A 47 24.60 8.54 -15.19
C SER A 47 25.45 7.41 -15.77
N GLN A 48 25.38 6.19 -15.22
CA GLN A 48 26.18 5.05 -15.67
C GLN A 48 25.33 3.77 -15.82
N ARG A 49 25.66 2.96 -16.82
CA ARG A 49 25.13 1.59 -16.95
C ARG A 49 26.17 0.61 -17.48
N LEU A 50 26.11 -0.63 -17.03
CA LEU A 50 26.93 -1.74 -17.50
C LEU A 50 26.07 -2.71 -18.35
N PRO A 51 26.34 -2.85 -19.66
CA PRO A 51 25.63 -3.79 -20.50
C PRO A 51 26.11 -5.23 -20.29
N LEU A 52 25.16 -6.16 -20.12
CA LEU A 52 25.38 -7.59 -20.02
C LEU A 52 24.75 -8.29 -21.24
N THR A 53 25.54 -9.05 -21.99
CA THR A 53 25.06 -9.87 -23.11
C THR A 53 24.95 -11.31 -22.67
N ILE A 54 23.76 -11.90 -22.74
CA ILE A 54 23.57 -13.31 -22.43
C ILE A 54 23.26 -14.07 -23.71
N THR A 55 24.09 -15.07 -24.02
CA THR A 55 23.88 -15.96 -25.16
C THR A 55 23.50 -17.34 -24.65
N ASN A 56 22.32 -17.79 -25.05
CA ASN A 56 21.82 -19.12 -24.75
C ASN A 56 22.04 -20.01 -25.98
N GLN A 57 23.07 -20.86 -25.97
CA GLN A 57 23.33 -21.79 -27.07
C GLN A 57 22.61 -23.14 -26.90
N SER A 58 21.91 -23.32 -25.78
CA SER A 58 21.15 -24.53 -25.51
C SER A 58 19.84 -24.56 -26.31
N SER A 59 19.24 -25.75 -26.42
CA SER A 59 17.93 -25.95 -27.03
C SER A 59 16.76 -25.56 -26.12
N ARG A 60 17.03 -25.10 -24.89
CA ARG A 60 16.01 -24.76 -23.89
C ARG A 60 16.00 -23.25 -23.62
N PRO A 61 14.83 -22.60 -23.54
CA PRO A 61 14.76 -21.20 -23.14
C PRO A 61 15.16 -21.05 -21.66
N LEU A 62 15.76 -19.91 -21.33
CA LEU A 62 15.91 -19.42 -19.96
C LEU A 62 14.67 -18.62 -19.59
N ASN A 63 14.08 -18.89 -18.43
CA ASN A 63 12.87 -18.23 -17.95
C ASN A 63 13.09 -17.84 -16.48
N GLY A 64 13.60 -16.63 -16.25
CA GLY A 64 14.00 -16.21 -14.91
C GLY A 64 15.25 -16.89 -14.36
N SER A 65 16.05 -17.54 -15.22
CA SER A 65 17.24 -18.31 -14.81
C SER A 65 18.30 -17.39 -14.17
N PRO A 66 18.69 -17.57 -12.90
CA PRO A 66 19.68 -16.75 -12.23
C PRO A 66 21.06 -16.96 -12.84
N MET A 67 21.66 -15.88 -13.34
CA MET A 67 23.01 -15.81 -13.87
C MET A 67 23.87 -14.92 -12.98
N ALA A 68 25.03 -15.43 -12.59
CA ALA A 68 25.96 -14.74 -11.70
C ALA A 68 27.08 -14.04 -12.47
N VAL A 69 27.46 -12.84 -12.01
CA VAL A 69 28.60 -12.06 -12.50
C VAL A 69 29.45 -11.63 -11.32
N THR A 70 30.75 -11.94 -11.36
CA THR A 70 31.71 -11.52 -10.32
C THR A 70 32.17 -10.09 -10.55
N ILE A 71 32.07 -9.26 -9.52
CA ILE A 71 32.42 -7.85 -9.54
C ILE A 71 33.92 -7.66 -9.28
N GLY A 72 34.59 -6.83 -10.07
CA GLY A 72 36.01 -6.50 -9.93
C GLY A 72 36.98 -7.47 -10.63
N GLY A 73 36.48 -8.54 -11.26
CA GLY A 73 37.32 -9.51 -11.98
C GLY A 73 37.74 -9.09 -13.39
N ASP A 74 36.96 -8.23 -14.04
CA ASP A 74 37.14 -7.74 -15.43
C ASP A 74 37.01 -6.21 -15.47
N GLN A 75 37.61 -5.56 -16.48
CA GLN A 75 37.57 -4.09 -16.65
C GLN A 75 36.15 -3.50 -16.59
N GLY A 76 35.14 -4.20 -17.10
CA GLY A 76 33.75 -3.74 -17.11
C GLY A 76 33.06 -3.76 -15.74
N THR A 77 33.45 -4.66 -14.84
CA THR A 77 32.85 -4.75 -13.49
C THR A 77 33.63 -3.99 -12.42
N THR A 78 34.85 -3.53 -12.71
CA THR A 78 35.66 -2.74 -11.77
C THR A 78 34.96 -1.45 -11.33
N ASP A 79 34.25 -0.77 -12.22
CA ASP A 79 33.54 0.49 -11.91
C ASP A 79 32.32 0.31 -10.98
N LEU A 80 31.82 -0.93 -10.82
CA LEU A 80 30.80 -1.24 -9.81
C LEU A 80 31.39 -1.33 -8.40
N VAL A 81 32.70 -1.55 -8.25
CA VAL A 81 33.36 -1.59 -6.93
C VAL A 81 33.29 -0.20 -6.30
N GLY A 82 32.72 -0.10 -5.11
CA GLY A 82 32.50 1.17 -4.42
C GLY A 82 31.30 1.96 -4.92
N ALA A 83 30.56 1.49 -5.94
CA ALA A 83 29.25 2.05 -6.26
C ALA A 83 28.25 1.75 -5.13
N SER A 84 27.20 2.57 -5.02
CA SER A 84 26.16 2.38 -4.01
C SER A 84 25.15 1.32 -4.46
N ALA A 85 24.99 0.24 -3.68
CA ALA A 85 23.97 -0.78 -3.88
C ALA A 85 22.54 -0.19 -3.81
N ASN A 86 22.34 0.91 -3.06
CA ASN A 86 21.04 1.59 -2.99
C ASN A 86 20.60 2.10 -4.38
N ALA A 87 21.56 2.50 -5.21
CA ALA A 87 21.31 3.02 -6.55
C ALA A 87 21.33 1.95 -7.63
N LEU A 88 21.54 0.67 -7.30
CA LEU A 88 21.64 -0.37 -8.33
C LEU A 88 20.25 -0.74 -8.87
N ARG A 89 20.09 -0.73 -10.20
CA ARG A 89 18.89 -1.24 -10.90
C ARG A 89 19.31 -2.14 -12.04
N VAL A 90 18.50 -3.15 -12.34
CA VAL A 90 18.76 -4.07 -13.45
C VAL A 90 17.51 -4.16 -14.29
N CYS A 91 17.64 -3.92 -15.59
CA CYS A 91 16.53 -4.08 -16.52
C CYS A 91 16.98 -4.76 -17.82
N ASP A 92 16.01 -5.28 -18.55
CA ASP A 92 16.23 -5.81 -19.89
C ASP A 92 16.39 -4.68 -20.94
N ALA A 93 16.50 -5.06 -22.22
CA ALA A 93 16.60 -4.11 -23.31
C ALA A 93 15.36 -3.21 -23.49
N HIS A 94 14.21 -3.63 -22.98
CA HIS A 94 12.94 -2.90 -23.05
C HIS A 94 12.68 -2.01 -21.83
N GLY A 95 13.57 -2.07 -20.82
CA GLY A 95 13.45 -1.29 -19.59
C GLY A 95 12.59 -1.96 -18.52
N ILE A 96 12.23 -3.24 -18.71
CA ILE A 96 11.54 -4.02 -17.69
C ILE A 96 12.55 -4.34 -16.59
N GLU A 97 12.28 -3.84 -15.39
CA GLU A 97 13.15 -4.08 -14.25
C GLU A 97 12.98 -5.49 -13.69
N VAL A 98 14.11 -6.11 -13.37
CA VAL A 98 14.17 -7.40 -12.70
C VAL A 98 14.73 -7.25 -11.29
N LEU A 99 14.33 -8.18 -10.42
CA LEU A 99 14.96 -8.35 -9.13
C LEU A 99 16.41 -8.79 -9.33
N TRP A 100 17.26 -8.54 -8.34
CA TRP A 100 18.65 -8.94 -8.36
C TRP A 100 19.09 -9.32 -6.95
N ARG A 101 20.17 -10.08 -6.83
CA ARG A 101 20.79 -10.44 -5.56
C ARG A 101 22.27 -10.13 -5.63
N LEU A 102 22.81 -9.50 -4.60
CA LEU A 102 24.24 -9.19 -4.48
C LEU A 102 24.78 -9.83 -3.21
N VAL A 103 25.85 -10.61 -3.33
CA VAL A 103 26.46 -11.33 -2.21
C VAL A 103 27.95 -11.03 -2.19
N ALA A 104 28.50 -10.61 -1.05
CA ALA A 104 29.93 -10.38 -0.89
C ALA A 104 30.72 -11.70 -0.91
N ALA A 105 32.04 -11.62 -1.05
CA ALA A 105 32.92 -12.80 -1.15
C ALA A 105 32.89 -13.71 0.08
N ASP A 106 32.48 -13.20 1.24
CA ASP A 106 32.30 -13.95 2.50
C ASP A 106 30.89 -14.52 2.66
N GLY A 107 29.98 -14.32 1.69
CA GLY A 107 28.62 -14.86 1.69
C GLY A 107 27.52 -13.92 2.22
N HIS A 108 27.84 -12.73 2.75
CA HIS A 108 26.81 -11.82 3.25
C HIS A 108 26.05 -11.12 2.11
N PRO A 109 24.71 -10.94 2.20
CA PRO A 109 23.97 -10.17 1.22
C PRO A 109 24.30 -8.67 1.33
N VAL A 110 24.50 -8.02 0.19
CA VAL A 110 24.78 -6.57 0.08
C VAL A 110 23.53 -5.88 -0.46
N GLU A 111 22.63 -5.53 0.45
CA GLU A 111 21.34 -4.90 0.13
C GLU A 111 21.39 -3.37 0.19
N SER A 112 22.45 -2.82 0.81
CA SER A 112 22.67 -1.38 0.93
C SER A 112 24.14 -1.06 1.14
N GLY A 113 24.52 0.21 0.98
CA GLY A 113 25.90 0.67 1.16
C GLY A 113 26.76 0.47 -0.08
N LEU A 114 28.08 0.38 0.11
CA LEU A 114 29.04 0.28 -0.99
C LEU A 114 29.22 -1.18 -1.45
N ILE A 115 29.31 -1.41 -2.75
CA ILE A 115 29.53 -2.73 -3.34
C ILE A 115 31.00 -3.14 -3.15
N PRO A 116 31.29 -4.27 -2.46
CA PRO A 116 32.66 -4.72 -2.25
C PRO A 116 33.24 -5.39 -3.50
N GLU A 117 34.57 -5.40 -3.60
CA GLU A 117 35.29 -6.18 -4.62
C GLU A 117 35.00 -7.68 -4.46
N ARG A 118 34.96 -8.42 -5.57
CA ARG A 118 34.64 -9.86 -5.63
C ARG A 118 33.23 -10.23 -5.17
N ALA A 119 32.33 -9.26 -4.98
CA ALA A 119 30.92 -9.54 -4.81
C ALA A 119 30.35 -10.25 -6.06
N THR A 120 29.34 -11.09 -5.87
CA THR A 120 28.63 -11.78 -6.94
C THR A 120 27.25 -11.16 -7.13
N LEU A 121 27.03 -10.52 -8.28
CA LEU A 121 25.72 -10.04 -8.72
C LEU A 121 25.01 -11.17 -9.47
N THR A 122 23.86 -11.61 -8.95
CA THR A 122 22.99 -12.60 -9.58
C THR A 122 21.75 -11.91 -10.13
N ILE A 123 21.46 -12.11 -11.41
CA ILE A 123 20.29 -11.57 -12.10
C ILE A 123 19.47 -12.69 -12.73
N PRO A 124 18.13 -12.64 -12.69
CA PRO A 124 17.28 -13.57 -13.41
C PRO A 124 17.30 -13.22 -14.90
N VAL A 125 17.45 -14.22 -15.76
CA VAL A 125 17.56 -14.03 -17.20
C VAL A 125 16.47 -14.80 -17.93
N GLU A 126 15.69 -14.06 -18.71
CA GLU A 126 14.85 -14.57 -19.78
C GLU A 126 15.61 -14.51 -21.11
N CYS A 127 15.82 -15.65 -21.75
CA CYS A 127 16.55 -15.74 -23.02
C CYS A 127 16.09 -16.97 -23.81
N PRO A 128 15.41 -16.80 -24.96
CA PRO A 128 15.00 -17.92 -25.80
C PRO A 128 16.17 -18.82 -26.23
N ALA A 129 15.87 -20.09 -26.53
CA ALA A 129 16.85 -21.05 -27.02
C ALA A 129 17.55 -20.55 -28.29
N HIS A 130 18.87 -20.75 -28.38
CA HIS A 130 19.71 -20.32 -29.51
C HIS A 130 19.64 -18.82 -29.84
N THR A 131 19.38 -17.97 -28.84
CA THR A 131 19.34 -16.51 -29.01
C THR A 131 20.30 -15.78 -28.08
N THR A 132 20.40 -14.47 -28.28
CA THR A 132 21.17 -13.56 -27.45
C THR A 132 20.27 -12.41 -27.02
N VAL A 133 20.31 -12.08 -25.73
CA VAL A 133 19.57 -10.96 -25.12
C VAL A 133 20.52 -10.00 -24.42
N ARG A 134 20.05 -8.78 -24.15
CA ARG A 134 20.81 -7.73 -23.47
C ARG A 134 20.09 -7.28 -22.20
N TYR A 135 20.86 -7.14 -21.12
CA TYR A 135 20.46 -6.53 -19.86
C TYR A 135 21.37 -5.34 -19.56
N PHE A 136 20.90 -4.42 -18.72
CA PHE A 136 21.65 -3.25 -18.27
C PHE A 136 21.62 -3.16 -16.75
N VAL A 137 22.79 -3.01 -16.15
CA VAL A 137 22.95 -2.73 -14.73
C VAL A 137 23.21 -1.23 -14.58
N TYR A 138 22.20 -0.49 -14.13
CA TYR A 138 22.25 0.95 -13.91
C TYR A 138 22.78 1.26 -12.51
N PHE A 139 23.67 2.26 -12.40
CA PHE A 139 24.24 2.72 -11.15
C PHE A 139 24.61 4.23 -11.22
N ASN A 140 25.13 4.77 -10.12
CA ASN A 140 25.50 6.18 -9.99
C ASN A 140 24.30 7.18 -10.08
N ASN A 141 23.22 6.88 -9.36
CA ASN A 141 22.17 7.86 -9.04
C ASN A 141 22.22 8.16 -7.53
N PRO A 142 22.76 9.32 -7.10
CA PRO A 142 22.88 9.66 -5.68
C PRO A 142 21.54 9.96 -4.98
N ASP A 143 20.50 10.29 -5.74
CA ASP A 143 19.16 10.60 -5.20
C ASP A 143 18.30 9.33 -5.02
N ALA A 144 18.71 8.20 -5.59
CA ALA A 144 17.95 6.95 -5.57
C ALA A 144 17.74 6.43 -4.15
N TRP A 145 16.50 6.01 -3.87
CA TRP A 145 16.18 5.27 -2.66
C TRP A 145 16.64 3.82 -2.77
N PRO A 146 16.96 3.16 -1.63
CA PRO A 146 17.23 1.73 -1.64
C PRO A 146 16.00 0.97 -2.13
N VAL A 147 16.21 -0.19 -2.75
CA VAL A 147 15.09 -1.10 -3.08
C VAL A 147 14.75 -1.99 -1.89
N PRO A 148 13.47 -2.34 -1.68
CA PRO A 148 13.06 -3.18 -0.56
C PRO A 148 13.07 -4.69 -0.89
N ASP A 149 13.05 -5.05 -2.18
CA ASP A 149 12.95 -6.42 -2.65
C ASP A 149 14.12 -6.83 -3.56
N PHE A 150 14.62 -8.04 -3.30
CA PHE A 150 15.74 -8.69 -3.96
C PHE A 150 15.31 -10.05 -4.50
N LEU A 151 16.10 -10.60 -5.42
CA LEU A 151 15.80 -11.90 -6.02
C LEU A 151 15.82 -12.98 -4.92
N PRO A 152 14.71 -13.70 -4.67
CA PRO A 152 14.64 -14.71 -3.62
C PRO A 152 15.44 -15.96 -3.97
N TYR A 153 15.65 -16.21 -5.26
CA TYR A 153 16.35 -17.39 -5.75
C TYR A 153 17.84 -17.38 -5.43
N GLN A 154 18.34 -18.56 -5.05
CA GLN A 154 19.76 -18.83 -4.87
C GLN A 154 20.30 -19.61 -6.06
N ALA A 155 21.48 -19.23 -6.55
CA ALA A 155 22.22 -20.01 -7.54
C ALA A 155 22.92 -21.19 -6.83
N GLY A 156 22.15 -22.23 -6.48
CA GLY A 156 22.64 -23.38 -5.73
C GLY A 156 22.49 -23.26 -4.21
N ILE A 157 23.11 -24.19 -3.47
CA ILE A 157 23.11 -24.20 -2.01
C ILE A 157 24.06 -23.13 -1.47
N THR A 158 23.61 -22.35 -0.49
CA THR A 158 24.46 -21.44 0.27
C THR A 158 24.69 -21.93 1.69
N ASN A 159 25.88 -21.65 2.24
CA ASN A 159 26.28 -22.06 3.59
C ASN A 159 26.06 -23.57 3.85
N GLY A 160 26.36 -24.42 2.87
CA GLY A 160 26.14 -25.87 2.95
C GLY A 160 26.98 -26.60 4.01
N GLY A 161 28.08 -25.98 4.45
CA GLY A 161 28.89 -26.42 5.59
C GLY A 161 28.58 -25.71 6.91
N PHE A 162 27.55 -24.87 6.98
CA PHE A 162 27.05 -24.26 8.22
C PHE A 162 28.01 -23.36 9.02
N GLU A 163 29.09 -22.88 8.40
CA GLU A 163 30.13 -22.08 9.06
C GLU A 163 29.76 -20.60 9.25
N GLN A 164 28.74 -20.12 8.54
CA GLN A 164 28.31 -18.73 8.60
C GLN A 164 27.09 -18.59 9.51
N SER A 165 27.09 -17.58 10.39
CA SER A 165 26.00 -17.33 11.33
C SER A 165 25.20 -16.07 11.00
N GLN A 166 23.89 -16.14 11.15
CA GLN A 166 22.96 -15.01 11.18
C GLN A 166 22.01 -15.20 12.37
N ASN A 167 21.96 -14.24 13.30
CA ASN A 167 21.13 -14.32 14.51
C ASN A 167 21.31 -15.63 15.32
N ARG A 168 22.57 -16.08 15.49
CA ARG A 168 22.95 -17.33 16.16
C ARG A 168 22.38 -18.61 15.52
N ARG A 169 21.98 -18.53 14.25
CA ARG A 169 21.57 -19.65 13.40
C ARG A 169 22.46 -19.70 12.16
N PRO A 170 22.58 -20.84 11.46
CA PRO A 170 23.25 -20.90 10.16
C PRO A 170 22.59 -19.94 9.17
N ALA A 171 23.38 -19.04 8.59
CA ALA A 171 22.89 -18.09 7.59
C ALA A 171 22.25 -18.82 6.40
N GLY A 172 21.06 -18.40 5.98
CA GLY A 172 20.35 -18.95 4.82
C GLY A 172 19.59 -20.26 5.05
N TRP A 173 19.42 -20.71 6.31
CA TRP A 173 18.73 -21.96 6.65
C TRP A 173 17.62 -21.73 7.70
N ASP A 174 16.42 -22.20 7.38
CA ASP A 174 15.22 -22.05 8.20
C ASP A 174 14.99 -23.27 9.09
N PHE A 175 14.67 -23.03 10.36
CA PHE A 175 14.32 -24.07 11.32
C PHE A 175 12.81 -24.21 11.36
N ASP A 176 12.30 -25.43 11.32
CA ASP A 176 10.90 -25.68 11.66
C ASP A 176 10.62 -25.27 13.11
N ALA A 177 9.37 -24.87 13.39
CA ALA A 177 8.94 -24.57 14.75
C ALA A 177 9.06 -25.83 15.61
N GLY A 178 9.96 -25.80 16.59
CA GLY A 178 10.14 -26.89 17.55
C GLY A 178 9.11 -26.85 18.69
N ASP A 179 9.09 -27.93 19.47
CA ASP A 179 8.34 -28.01 20.72
C ASP A 179 9.24 -28.57 21.84
N SER A 180 8.66 -28.86 23.01
CA SER A 180 9.42 -29.41 24.14
C SER A 180 10.01 -30.81 23.87
N MET A 181 9.54 -31.50 22.84
CA MET A 181 9.93 -32.86 22.45
C MET A 181 10.76 -32.89 21.16
N HIS A 182 10.62 -31.91 20.26
CA HIS A 182 11.29 -31.80 18.96
C HIS A 182 12.13 -30.51 18.90
N ARG A 183 13.46 -30.63 18.90
CA ARG A 183 14.38 -29.48 18.89
C ARG A 183 15.40 -29.59 17.76
N ALA A 184 15.60 -28.49 17.02
CA ALA A 184 16.71 -28.34 16.09
C ALA A 184 17.61 -27.17 16.53
N SER A 185 18.93 -27.32 16.41
CA SER A 185 19.92 -26.32 16.81
C SER A 185 21.13 -26.28 15.87
N TRP A 186 21.79 -25.12 15.82
CA TRP A 186 23.14 -24.98 15.27
C TRP A 186 24.15 -25.43 16.33
N SER A 187 25.10 -26.28 15.98
CA SER A 187 25.94 -27.00 16.94
C SER A 187 27.40 -27.08 16.49
N ASP A 188 28.31 -26.98 17.44
CA ASP A 188 29.76 -27.24 17.28
C ASP A 188 30.14 -28.67 17.71
N GLU A 189 29.16 -29.54 17.94
CA GLU A 189 29.38 -30.90 18.42
C GLU A 189 29.96 -31.79 17.31
N ARG A 190 31.29 -31.85 17.22
CA ARG A 190 32.01 -32.76 16.31
C ARG A 190 31.48 -32.66 14.86
N PRO A 191 31.55 -31.48 14.22
CA PRO A 191 31.14 -31.30 12.82
C PRO A 191 31.96 -32.18 11.88
N HIS A 192 31.43 -32.47 10.69
CA HIS A 192 32.14 -33.18 9.64
C HIS A 192 33.10 -32.24 8.89
N TYR A 193 32.67 -31.02 8.61
CA TYR A 193 33.45 -29.98 7.95
C TYR A 193 33.45 -28.70 8.82
N GLY A 194 34.58 -28.00 8.89
CA GLY A 194 34.65 -26.73 9.63
C GLY A 194 34.44 -26.84 11.14
N GLY A 195 33.78 -25.84 11.72
CA GLY A 195 33.53 -25.67 13.15
C GLY A 195 32.07 -25.88 13.57
N HIS A 196 31.12 -25.98 12.64
CA HIS A 196 29.70 -26.06 12.95
C HIS A 196 28.93 -27.06 12.08
N CYS A 197 27.79 -27.54 12.58
CA CYS A 197 26.86 -28.45 11.91
C CYS A 197 25.43 -28.21 12.42
N LEU A 198 24.45 -28.87 11.80
CA LEU A 198 23.08 -28.90 12.29
C LEU A 198 22.87 -30.07 13.23
N LYS A 199 22.04 -29.90 14.27
CA LYS A 199 21.64 -30.96 15.20
C LYS A 199 20.12 -30.98 15.35
N THR A 200 19.53 -32.17 15.33
CA THR A 200 18.11 -32.39 15.63
C THR A 200 17.99 -33.43 16.74
N VAL A 201 17.19 -33.13 17.76
CA VAL A 201 16.92 -33.98 18.92
C VAL A 201 15.42 -34.18 19.03
N VAL A 202 14.98 -35.43 18.98
CA VAL A 202 13.58 -35.80 19.24
C VAL A 202 13.53 -36.75 20.44
N SER A 203 12.78 -36.34 21.46
CA SER A 203 12.73 -37.00 22.75
C SER A 203 12.03 -38.36 22.67
N PRO A 204 12.42 -39.36 23.49
CA PRO A 204 11.72 -40.66 23.54
C PRO A 204 10.22 -40.50 23.80
N GLY A 205 9.40 -41.25 23.05
CA GLY A 205 7.93 -41.20 23.17
C GLY A 205 7.25 -40.04 22.45
N ALA A 206 8.00 -39.17 21.74
CA ALA A 206 7.43 -38.15 20.89
C ALA A 206 6.60 -38.77 19.74
N THR A 207 5.52 -38.10 19.34
CA THR A 207 4.76 -38.48 18.14
C THR A 207 5.65 -38.26 16.91
N PRO A 208 5.75 -39.21 15.96
CA PRO A 208 6.56 -39.00 14.76
C PRO A 208 6.05 -37.80 13.96
N THR A 209 6.77 -36.69 14.02
CA THR A 209 6.50 -35.48 13.24
C THR A 209 7.68 -35.15 12.32
N TRP A 210 7.50 -34.15 11.46
CA TRP A 210 8.56 -33.64 10.59
C TRP A 210 9.18 -32.41 11.25
N ILE A 211 10.33 -32.59 11.90
CA ILE A 211 11.20 -31.48 12.32
C ILE A 211 12.48 -31.51 11.50
N GLY A 212 12.84 -30.37 10.94
CA GLY A 212 14.05 -30.22 10.14
C GLY A 212 14.52 -28.79 10.04
N VAL A 213 15.70 -28.66 9.44
CA VAL A 213 16.30 -27.39 9.03
C VAL A 213 16.44 -27.43 7.52
N ARG A 214 16.02 -26.37 6.82
CA ARG A 214 15.91 -26.39 5.36
C ARG A 214 16.27 -25.08 4.68
N GLN A 215 16.73 -25.19 3.45
CA GLN A 215 16.95 -24.08 2.54
C GLN A 215 15.96 -24.19 1.37
N ARG A 216 15.26 -23.09 1.06
CA ARG A 216 14.20 -22.98 0.05
C ARG A 216 14.66 -22.09 -1.11
N HIS A 217 13.90 -22.11 -2.21
CA HIS A 217 14.11 -21.27 -3.40
C HIS A 217 15.51 -21.43 -4.04
N ILE A 218 16.06 -22.64 -3.99
CA ILE A 218 17.30 -22.97 -4.70
C ILE A 218 16.93 -23.13 -6.16
N TYR A 219 17.36 -22.24 -7.04
CA TYR A 219 16.97 -22.34 -8.45
C TYR A 219 17.54 -23.60 -9.08
N VAL A 220 16.72 -24.24 -9.92
CA VAL A 220 17.17 -25.31 -10.79
C VAL A 220 16.64 -25.17 -12.20
N THR A 221 17.43 -25.61 -13.18
CA THR A 221 17.02 -25.61 -14.57
C THR A 221 16.01 -26.74 -14.81
N PRO A 222 14.79 -26.43 -15.29
CA PRO A 222 13.80 -27.46 -15.60
C PRO A 222 14.34 -28.52 -16.58
N GLY A 223 14.09 -29.79 -16.28
CA GLY A 223 14.58 -30.93 -17.07
C GLY A 223 16.07 -31.22 -16.95
N ALA A 224 16.85 -30.46 -16.18
CA ALA A 224 18.28 -30.70 -16.00
C ALA A 224 18.55 -31.70 -14.88
N SER A 225 19.68 -32.39 -14.95
CA SER A 225 20.10 -33.35 -13.93
C SER A 225 21.07 -32.71 -12.94
N TYR A 226 20.83 -32.98 -11.66
CA TYR A 226 21.63 -32.52 -10.54
C TYR A 226 22.07 -33.68 -9.66
N ARG A 227 23.25 -33.55 -9.05
CA ARG A 227 23.77 -34.43 -8.00
C ARG A 227 23.72 -33.67 -6.67
N LEU A 228 23.03 -34.24 -5.70
CA LEU A 228 23.03 -33.81 -4.31
C LEU A 228 23.92 -34.76 -3.50
N THR A 229 24.82 -34.20 -2.69
CA THR A 229 25.61 -34.95 -1.69
C THR A 229 25.50 -34.26 -0.34
N ALA A 230 25.40 -35.03 0.75
CA ALA A 230 25.30 -34.50 2.11
C ALA A 230 25.83 -35.51 3.13
N TRP A 231 26.08 -35.06 4.36
CA TRP A 231 26.54 -35.91 5.45
C TRP A 231 25.53 -35.99 6.59
N VAL A 232 25.46 -37.17 7.23
CA VAL A 232 24.57 -37.44 8.37
C VAL A 232 25.31 -38.25 9.42
N ARG A 233 25.11 -37.92 10.69
CA ARG A 233 25.50 -38.71 11.86
C ARG A 233 24.29 -38.93 12.75
N ALA A 234 24.21 -40.07 13.44
CA ALA A 234 23.08 -40.38 14.31
C ALA A 234 23.53 -40.99 15.64
N ASP A 235 22.73 -40.76 16.68
CA ASP A 235 22.85 -41.43 17.97
C ASP A 235 21.47 -41.82 18.50
N GLN A 236 21.30 -43.13 18.78
CA GLN A 236 20.08 -43.74 19.30
C GLN A 236 18.82 -43.40 18.49
N VAL A 237 18.95 -43.29 17.17
CA VAL A 237 17.82 -43.00 16.30
C VAL A 237 16.92 -44.23 16.18
N GLN A 238 15.63 -44.07 16.49
CA GLN A 238 14.60 -45.07 16.26
C GLN A 238 13.64 -44.51 15.21
N GLY A 239 13.61 -45.09 14.02
CA GLY A 239 12.99 -44.49 12.83
C GLY A 239 14.04 -44.37 11.74
N TRP A 240 14.35 -43.15 11.29
CA TRP A 240 15.52 -42.89 10.44
C TRP A 240 15.92 -41.40 10.46
N ALA A 241 17.17 -41.14 10.09
CA ALA A 241 17.72 -39.80 9.89
C ALA A 241 18.24 -39.63 8.46
N GLY A 242 18.10 -38.44 7.89
CA GLY A 242 18.53 -38.20 6.53
C GLY A 242 18.32 -36.79 6.02
N TRP A 243 18.34 -36.66 4.70
CA TRP A 243 18.02 -35.43 3.99
C TRP A 243 16.79 -35.61 3.12
N PHE A 244 16.18 -34.51 2.68
CA PHE A 244 15.17 -34.52 1.64
C PHE A 244 15.46 -33.44 0.60
N VAL A 245 14.98 -33.68 -0.61
CA VAL A 245 14.97 -32.72 -1.71
C VAL A 245 13.60 -32.75 -2.38
N HIS A 246 12.97 -31.58 -2.44
CA HIS A 246 11.72 -31.37 -3.18
C HIS A 246 12.02 -30.47 -4.38
N ALA A 247 11.55 -30.83 -5.57
CA ALA A 247 11.56 -29.95 -6.74
C ALA A 247 10.14 -29.56 -7.10
N GLY A 248 9.93 -28.31 -7.47
CA GLY A 248 8.63 -27.80 -7.85
C GLY A 248 8.69 -26.42 -8.45
N ASN A 249 7.53 -25.80 -8.58
CA ASN A 249 7.36 -24.39 -8.88
C ASN A 249 6.57 -23.72 -7.74
N GLN A 250 6.21 -22.44 -7.90
CA GLN A 250 5.44 -21.71 -6.89
C GLN A 250 4.10 -22.38 -6.57
N SER A 251 3.37 -22.86 -7.59
CA SER A 251 2.03 -23.45 -7.43
C SER A 251 2.06 -24.92 -6.96
N GLN A 252 3.10 -25.65 -7.33
CA GLN A 252 3.28 -27.07 -7.03
C GLN A 252 4.71 -27.29 -6.52
N PRO A 253 4.99 -27.00 -5.24
CA PRO A 253 6.34 -26.98 -4.69
C PRO A 253 6.99 -28.37 -4.53
N GLN A 254 6.23 -29.46 -4.75
CA GLN A 254 6.70 -30.84 -4.61
C GLN A 254 6.31 -31.72 -5.81
N LEU A 255 6.51 -31.24 -7.04
CA LEU A 255 6.41 -32.06 -8.26
C LEU A 255 7.34 -33.28 -8.23
N LEU A 256 8.49 -33.13 -7.57
CA LEU A 256 9.39 -34.20 -7.20
C LEU A 256 9.58 -34.17 -5.68
N ASN A 257 9.51 -35.33 -5.04
CA ASN A 257 9.85 -35.51 -3.64
C ASN A 257 10.80 -36.70 -3.49
N ARG A 258 11.98 -36.48 -2.92
CA ARG A 258 12.98 -37.52 -2.64
C ARG A 258 13.55 -37.37 -1.24
N SER A 259 13.70 -38.49 -0.54
CA SER A 259 14.42 -38.58 0.72
C SER A 259 15.71 -39.38 0.54
N LEU A 260 16.77 -38.94 1.22
CA LEU A 260 18.08 -39.57 1.29
C LEU A 260 18.21 -40.15 2.70
N ASP A 261 17.87 -41.42 2.83
CA ASP A 261 17.90 -42.15 4.09
C ASP A 261 19.33 -42.57 4.45
N ALA A 262 19.80 -42.18 5.64
CA ALA A 262 21.07 -42.64 6.20
C ALA A 262 20.89 -43.84 7.16
N GLY A 263 19.66 -44.18 7.54
CA GLY A 263 19.32 -45.32 8.40
C GLY A 263 19.01 -44.93 9.85
N ASP A 264 18.94 -45.97 10.70
CA ASP A 264 18.61 -45.91 12.12
C ASP A 264 19.80 -46.31 13.02
N GLY A 265 19.61 -46.22 14.34
CA GLY A 265 20.64 -46.54 15.34
C GLY A 265 21.64 -45.42 15.61
N SER A 266 22.84 -45.82 16.06
CA SER A 266 23.98 -44.91 16.26
C SER A 266 25.05 -45.20 15.21
N PHE A 267 25.44 -44.18 14.46
CA PHE A 267 26.49 -44.26 13.44
C PHE A 267 27.26 -42.95 13.37
N ASP A 268 28.55 -43.04 13.02
CA ASP A 268 29.37 -41.86 12.74
C ASP A 268 29.05 -41.26 11.36
N TRP A 269 29.66 -40.12 11.02
CA TRP A 269 29.41 -39.42 9.77
C TRP A 269 29.48 -40.33 8.53
N GLN A 270 28.38 -40.38 7.79
CA GLN A 270 28.28 -41.08 6.52
C GLN A 270 27.69 -40.18 5.44
N ARG A 271 28.15 -40.39 4.21
CA ARG A 271 27.74 -39.60 3.05
C ARG A 271 26.51 -40.21 2.39
N VAL A 272 25.48 -39.40 2.19
CA VAL A 272 24.33 -39.71 1.35
C VAL A 272 24.43 -38.97 0.02
N SER A 273 23.92 -39.56 -1.05
CA SER A 273 23.98 -38.97 -2.38
C SER A 273 22.80 -39.41 -3.24
N THR A 274 22.27 -38.49 -4.05
CA THR A 274 21.27 -38.83 -5.08
C THR A 274 21.51 -38.00 -6.35
N THR A 275 21.16 -38.59 -7.50
CA THR A 275 20.99 -37.84 -8.75
C THR A 275 19.49 -37.66 -8.99
N LEU A 276 19.08 -36.46 -9.38
CA LEU A 276 17.70 -36.14 -9.71
C LEU A 276 17.64 -35.39 -11.03
N THR A 277 16.66 -35.73 -11.86
CA THR A 277 16.28 -34.91 -13.02
C THR A 277 15.10 -34.04 -12.59
N VAL A 278 15.26 -32.74 -12.75
CA VAL A 278 14.26 -31.74 -12.37
C VAL A 278 13.06 -31.87 -13.32
N PRO A 279 11.82 -31.93 -12.82
CA PRO A 279 10.64 -31.90 -13.69
C PRO A 279 10.65 -30.70 -14.65
N ALA A 280 10.03 -30.84 -15.84
CA ALA A 280 10.00 -29.76 -16.83
C ALA A 280 9.25 -28.50 -16.35
N GLU A 281 8.40 -28.67 -15.35
CA GLU A 281 7.56 -27.62 -14.74
C GLU A 281 8.17 -27.08 -13.43
N ALA A 282 9.33 -27.60 -13.00
CA ALA A 282 9.97 -27.22 -11.75
C ALA A 282 11.18 -26.30 -12.00
N ASP A 283 11.19 -25.14 -11.33
CA ASP A 283 12.23 -24.11 -11.42
C ASP A 283 12.96 -23.89 -10.08
N GLN A 284 12.57 -24.60 -9.03
CA GLN A 284 13.16 -24.48 -7.70
C GLN A 284 13.25 -25.80 -6.93
N LEU A 285 14.23 -25.87 -6.03
CA LEU A 285 14.41 -26.91 -5.03
C LEU A 285 14.23 -26.37 -3.61
N THR A 286 13.72 -27.24 -2.73
CA THR A 286 13.90 -27.14 -1.28
C THR A 286 14.71 -28.34 -0.80
N ILE A 287 15.75 -28.09 -0.03
CA ILE A 287 16.62 -29.13 0.55
C ILE A 287 16.59 -28.98 2.06
N GLY A 288 16.47 -30.07 2.81
CA GLY A 288 16.47 -29.99 4.26
C GLY A 288 16.78 -31.30 4.95
N THR A 289 16.95 -31.21 6.25
CA THR A 289 17.21 -32.34 7.13
C THR A 289 15.91 -33.00 7.55
N VAL A 290 15.98 -34.28 7.90
CA VAL A 290 14.83 -35.04 8.41
C VAL A 290 15.29 -36.02 9.47
N LEU A 291 14.58 -36.03 10.59
CA LEU A 291 14.61 -37.11 11.58
C LEU A 291 13.16 -37.56 11.78
N ARG A 292 12.78 -38.67 11.15
CA ARG A 292 11.43 -39.23 11.29
C ARG A 292 11.46 -40.35 12.31
N GLY A 293 11.29 -39.98 13.57
CA GLY A 293 11.44 -40.90 14.70
C GLY A 293 11.89 -40.18 15.97
N THR A 294 12.56 -40.91 16.86
CA THR A 294 13.20 -40.35 18.07
C THR A 294 14.71 -40.51 18.02
N GLY A 295 15.46 -39.79 18.85
CA GLY A 295 16.92 -39.85 18.92
C GLY A 295 17.59 -38.53 18.57
N THR A 296 18.90 -38.57 18.29
CA THR A 296 19.67 -37.38 17.88
C THR A 296 20.33 -37.60 16.53
N ALA A 297 20.22 -36.63 15.62
CA ALA A 297 20.94 -36.63 14.35
C ALA A 297 21.69 -35.31 14.13
N TRP A 298 22.83 -35.39 13.46
CA TRP A 298 23.61 -34.24 13.01
C TRP A 298 23.75 -34.28 11.49
N TYR A 299 23.83 -33.10 10.88
CA TYR A 299 23.85 -32.92 9.43
C TYR A 299 24.87 -31.88 9.02
N ASP A 300 25.61 -32.14 7.94
CA ASP A 300 26.72 -31.28 7.52
C ASP A 300 27.05 -31.41 6.02
N ASP A 301 27.82 -30.46 5.49
CA ASP A 301 28.45 -30.41 4.16
C ASP A 301 27.54 -30.88 3.01
N VAL A 302 26.45 -30.14 2.80
CA VAL A 302 25.49 -30.40 1.72
C VAL A 302 25.82 -29.59 0.47
N GLN A 303 25.85 -30.25 -0.68
CA GLN A 303 26.30 -29.70 -1.95
C GLN A 303 25.37 -30.14 -3.09
N LEU A 304 25.11 -29.24 -4.03
CA LEU A 304 24.26 -29.45 -5.19
C LEU A 304 25.03 -29.06 -6.46
N GLU A 305 25.24 -30.02 -7.35
CA GLU A 305 26.02 -29.87 -8.58
C GLU A 305 25.13 -30.16 -9.80
N MET A 306 25.07 -29.26 -10.79
CA MET A 306 24.47 -29.58 -12.09
C MET A 306 25.44 -30.47 -12.87
N ILE A 307 24.95 -31.58 -13.42
CA ILE A 307 25.79 -32.55 -14.14
C ILE A 307 25.57 -32.53 -15.66
N ASP A 308 24.66 -31.70 -16.17
CA ASP A 308 24.46 -31.45 -17.60
C ASP A 308 25.34 -30.27 -18.08
N ASP A 309 25.81 -30.30 -19.33
CA ASP A 309 26.60 -29.20 -19.92
C ASP A 309 25.78 -27.91 -20.05
N GLN A 310 26.20 -26.86 -19.34
CA GLN A 310 25.55 -25.55 -19.41
C GLN A 310 26.18 -24.70 -20.54
N VAL A 311 25.48 -24.56 -21.66
CA VAL A 311 25.94 -23.83 -22.87
C VAL A 311 25.49 -22.36 -22.87
N VAL A 312 25.38 -21.75 -21.69
CA VAL A 312 24.98 -20.34 -21.51
C VAL A 312 26.21 -19.51 -21.16
N SER A 313 26.43 -18.40 -21.86
CA SER A 313 27.55 -17.49 -21.59
C SER A 313 27.06 -16.07 -21.31
N VAL A 314 27.61 -15.44 -20.27
CA VAL A 314 27.44 -14.02 -19.98
C VAL A 314 28.69 -13.27 -20.40
N HIS A 315 28.55 -12.25 -21.24
CA HIS A 315 29.62 -11.34 -21.62
C HIS A 315 29.35 -9.96 -21.03
N VAL A 316 30.27 -9.48 -20.21
CA VAL A 316 30.23 -8.16 -19.60
C VAL A 316 30.84 -7.15 -20.57
N GLY A 317 30.08 -6.12 -20.95
CA GLY A 317 30.57 -5.04 -21.79
C GLY A 317 31.32 -3.96 -21.00
N THR A 318 31.63 -2.84 -21.65
CA THR A 318 32.23 -1.67 -21.01
C THR A 318 31.14 -0.76 -20.44
N VAL A 319 31.42 -0.09 -19.31
CA VAL A 319 30.50 0.91 -18.74
C VAL A 319 30.22 2.01 -19.75
N GLU A 320 28.93 2.30 -19.93
CA GLU A 320 28.43 3.41 -20.71
C GLU A 320 28.10 4.56 -19.75
N GLN A 321 28.44 5.79 -20.14
CA GLN A 321 28.17 7.00 -19.35
C GLN A 321 27.30 7.99 -20.11
N ARG A 322 26.37 8.62 -19.41
CA ARG A 322 25.54 9.70 -19.94
C ARG A 322 25.34 10.76 -18.88
N GLU A 323 26.04 11.88 -19.03
CA GLU A 323 25.95 13.00 -18.10
C GLU A 323 24.89 14.02 -18.53
N LEU A 324 24.21 14.61 -17.53
CA LEU A 324 23.28 15.72 -17.73
C LEU A 324 23.89 17.03 -17.25
N LYS A 325 23.84 18.06 -18.09
CA LYS A 325 24.24 19.41 -17.69
C LYS A 325 23.14 20.05 -16.84
N THR A 326 23.45 20.44 -15.61
CA THR A 326 22.54 21.29 -14.82
C THR A 326 22.67 22.74 -15.28
N LEU A 327 21.57 23.35 -15.72
CA LEU A 327 21.53 24.76 -16.10
C LEU A 327 21.43 25.61 -14.83
N VAL A 328 22.38 26.53 -14.63
CA VAL A 328 22.40 27.43 -13.46
C VAL A 328 21.29 28.46 -13.61
N GLU A 329 20.41 28.53 -12.61
CA GLU A 329 19.36 29.54 -12.53
C GLU A 329 19.59 30.46 -11.32
N SER A 330 19.07 31.70 -11.39
CA SER A 330 19.14 32.63 -10.26
C SER A 330 18.34 32.10 -9.08
N THR A 331 18.95 32.08 -7.90
CA THR A 331 18.27 31.77 -6.63
C THR A 331 17.64 33.00 -5.99
N GLU A 332 17.81 34.18 -6.60
CA GLU A 332 17.23 35.43 -6.11
C GLU A 332 15.70 35.39 -6.23
N TRP A 333 15.02 35.93 -5.22
CA TRP A 333 13.58 36.13 -5.29
C TRP A 333 13.28 37.27 -6.28
N PRO A 334 12.23 37.16 -7.11
CA PRO A 334 11.88 38.21 -8.07
C PRO A 334 11.68 39.56 -7.36
N SER A 335 12.17 40.64 -7.98
CA SER A 335 12.07 41.98 -7.42
C SER A 335 10.61 42.42 -7.33
N MET A 336 10.29 43.11 -6.23
CA MET A 336 8.96 43.67 -5.95
C MET A 336 8.76 44.93 -6.82
N GLY A 337 8.56 44.77 -8.13
CA GLY A 337 8.03 45.86 -8.97
C GLY A 337 6.53 46.08 -8.65
N ASP A 338 5.99 47.26 -8.94
CA ASP A 338 4.63 47.81 -8.63
C ASP A 338 3.42 46.89 -8.93
N GLN A 339 3.39 45.69 -8.36
CA GLN A 339 2.28 44.75 -8.39
C GLN A 339 2.07 44.26 -6.94
N HIS A 340 0.82 44.29 -6.50
CA HIS A 340 0.39 44.09 -5.11
C HIS A 340 0.70 42.69 -4.50
N ALA A 341 1.29 41.75 -5.25
CA ALA A 341 1.58 40.40 -4.77
C ALA A 341 2.94 40.29 -4.06
N THR A 342 2.91 39.94 -2.78
CA THR A 342 4.10 39.59 -1.99
C THR A 342 4.36 38.07 -2.06
N TRP A 343 5.40 37.64 -2.79
CA TRP A 343 5.73 36.22 -2.94
C TRP A 343 6.44 35.66 -1.69
N GLU A 344 5.72 34.99 -0.80
CA GLU A 344 6.27 34.51 0.48
C GLU A 344 6.78 33.07 0.43
N LEU A 345 6.23 32.24 -0.45
CA LEU A 345 6.63 30.85 -0.63
C LEU A 345 7.04 30.58 -2.08
N ARG A 346 7.94 29.61 -2.27
CA ARG A 346 8.25 29.06 -3.59
C ARG A 346 8.61 27.60 -3.54
N VAL A 347 8.47 26.89 -4.66
CA VAL A 347 8.93 25.50 -4.82
C VAL A 347 9.62 25.33 -6.18
N PRO A 348 10.78 24.65 -6.25
CA PRO A 348 11.42 24.37 -7.52
C PRO A 348 10.77 23.15 -8.20
N LEU A 349 10.59 23.25 -9.51
CA LEU A 349 10.19 22.16 -10.41
C LEU A 349 11.38 21.80 -11.30
N ARG A 350 11.96 20.63 -11.10
CA ARG A 350 13.06 20.11 -11.92
C ARG A 350 12.49 19.48 -13.19
N VAL A 351 12.89 20.01 -14.35
CA VAL A 351 12.57 19.48 -15.68
C VAL A 351 13.83 18.94 -16.34
N THR A 352 13.76 17.73 -16.90
CA THR A 352 14.93 16.98 -17.38
C THR A 352 14.74 16.51 -18.81
N ASN A 353 15.64 16.92 -19.70
CA ASN A 353 15.71 16.44 -21.07
C ASN A 353 16.90 15.47 -21.21
N ALA A 354 16.60 14.18 -21.30
CA ALA A 354 17.58 13.12 -21.49
C ALA A 354 17.98 12.89 -22.96
N THR A 355 17.29 13.54 -23.90
CA THR A 355 17.47 13.33 -25.35
C THR A 355 18.62 14.17 -25.90
N ASP A 356 19.08 13.82 -27.10
CA ASP A 356 20.10 14.56 -27.84
C ASP A 356 19.53 15.74 -28.65
N THR A 357 18.22 16.00 -28.52
CA THR A 357 17.49 17.08 -29.20
C THR A 357 16.97 18.11 -28.21
N VAL A 358 16.76 19.35 -28.66
CA VAL A 358 16.14 20.38 -27.82
C VAL A 358 14.66 20.05 -27.64
N MET A 359 14.17 20.21 -26.42
CA MET A 359 12.74 20.16 -26.10
C MET A 359 12.21 21.59 -26.13
N THR A 360 11.71 22.02 -27.28
CA THR A 360 11.09 23.35 -27.45
C THR A 360 9.60 23.27 -27.17
N SER A 361 9.07 24.21 -26.41
CA SER A 361 7.66 24.30 -26.05
C SER A 361 7.12 23.01 -25.41
N GLN A 362 7.99 22.29 -24.70
CA GLN A 362 7.62 21.04 -24.06
C GLN A 362 6.65 21.32 -22.91
N MET A 363 5.59 20.51 -22.86
CA MET A 363 4.64 20.55 -21.77
C MET A 363 5.15 19.70 -20.61
N TRP A 364 5.08 20.26 -19.42
CA TRP A 364 5.47 19.63 -18.18
C TRP A 364 4.27 19.57 -17.22
N SER A 365 4.19 18.51 -16.43
CA SER A 365 3.23 18.39 -15.32
C SER A 365 3.96 18.10 -14.03
N ALA A 366 3.55 18.72 -12.93
CA ALA A 366 4.06 18.42 -11.59
C ALA A 366 2.87 18.30 -10.62
N ASN A 367 2.83 17.23 -9.83
CA ASN A 367 1.83 17.09 -8.77
C ASN A 367 2.30 17.88 -7.53
N LEU A 368 1.59 18.97 -7.21
CA LEU A 368 1.90 19.87 -6.11
C LEU A 368 1.23 19.46 -4.79
N ALA A 369 0.46 18.36 -4.72
CA ALA A 369 -0.23 17.93 -3.48
C ALA A 369 0.68 17.99 -2.25
N GLN A 370 1.93 17.52 -2.39
CA GLN A 370 2.94 17.50 -1.33
C GLN A 370 3.34 18.86 -0.76
N VAL A 371 3.10 19.96 -1.49
CA VAL A 371 3.41 21.32 -1.03
C VAL A 371 2.15 22.16 -0.79
N LEU A 372 1.04 21.88 -1.48
CA LEU A 372 -0.19 22.66 -1.35
C LEU A 372 -0.74 22.62 0.08
N HIS A 373 -0.58 21.50 0.78
CA HIS A 373 -0.92 21.38 2.19
C HIS A 373 -0.17 22.42 3.06
N GLY A 374 1.16 22.51 2.92
CA GLY A 374 1.99 23.49 3.63
C GLY A 374 1.69 24.94 3.21
N VAL A 375 1.35 25.16 1.94
CA VAL A 375 0.93 26.47 1.40
C VAL A 375 -0.37 26.94 2.05
N ARG A 376 -1.40 26.07 2.13
CA ARG A 376 -2.68 26.37 2.79
C ARG A 376 -2.47 26.70 4.27
N ARG A 377 -1.69 25.88 4.98
CA ARG A 377 -1.35 26.12 6.41
C ARG A 377 -0.58 27.41 6.66
N ALA A 378 0.25 27.83 5.72
CA ALA A 378 0.93 29.12 5.79
C ALA A 378 0.00 30.32 5.52
N GLY A 379 -1.28 30.07 5.21
CA GLY A 379 -2.28 31.09 4.89
C GLY A 379 -2.05 31.77 3.54
N GLN A 380 -1.45 31.07 2.58
CA GLN A 380 -1.27 31.59 1.21
C GLN A 380 -2.42 31.11 0.30
N ALA A 381 -2.83 31.96 -0.64
CA ALA A 381 -3.83 31.63 -1.64
C ALA A 381 -3.20 30.80 -2.75
N ILE A 382 -3.71 29.59 -3.00
CA ILE A 382 -3.21 28.71 -4.08
C ILE A 382 -3.44 29.38 -5.44
N GLU A 383 -4.53 30.14 -5.58
CA GLU A 383 -4.88 30.87 -6.80
C GLU A 383 -3.86 31.98 -7.12
N SER A 384 -3.14 32.46 -6.11
CA SER A 384 -2.07 33.44 -6.25
C SER A 384 -0.74 32.76 -6.54
N MET A 385 -0.56 32.28 -7.78
CA MET A 385 0.70 31.63 -8.18
C MET A 385 1.30 32.15 -9.48
N GLN A 386 2.62 32.00 -9.59
CA GLN A 386 3.37 32.30 -10.81
C GLN A 386 4.49 31.29 -11.04
N VAL A 387 4.61 30.78 -12.28
CA VAL A 387 5.75 29.95 -12.70
C VAL A 387 6.80 30.76 -13.44
N LEU A 388 8.05 30.68 -12.98
CA LEU A 388 9.23 31.25 -13.64
C LEU A 388 10.18 30.14 -14.08
N CYS A 389 10.68 30.20 -15.31
CA CYS A 389 11.79 29.37 -15.79
C CYS A 389 12.89 30.28 -16.33
N GLY A 390 14.12 30.19 -15.81
CA GLY A 390 15.23 31.09 -16.16
C GLY A 390 14.93 32.57 -15.87
N GLY A 391 14.16 32.84 -14.82
CA GLY A 391 13.71 34.18 -14.45
C GLY A 391 12.58 34.76 -15.31
N GLN A 392 12.06 34.04 -16.30
CA GLN A 392 10.96 34.49 -17.16
C GLN A 392 9.66 33.79 -16.82
N ARG A 393 8.54 34.52 -16.82
CA ARG A 393 7.20 33.96 -16.62
C ARG A 393 6.85 33.04 -17.78
N VAL A 394 6.38 31.83 -17.48
CA VAL A 394 5.90 30.87 -18.47
C VAL A 394 4.39 30.64 -18.36
N PRO A 395 3.72 30.26 -19.46
CA PRO A 395 2.33 29.81 -19.43
C PRO A 395 2.19 28.61 -18.49
N HIS A 396 1.21 28.65 -17.59
CA HIS A 396 0.94 27.58 -16.65
C HIS A 396 -0.54 27.58 -16.26
N ARG A 397 -1.02 26.45 -15.73
CA ARG A 397 -2.36 26.28 -15.19
C ARG A 397 -2.40 25.17 -14.15
N MET A 398 -3.25 25.31 -13.15
CA MET A 398 -3.56 24.26 -12.18
C MET A 398 -4.76 23.42 -12.65
N PHE A 399 -4.69 22.12 -12.42
CA PHE A 399 -5.78 21.16 -12.52
C PHE A 399 -5.76 20.29 -11.26
N ASP A 400 -6.75 20.47 -10.39
CA ASP A 400 -6.75 19.88 -9.05
C ASP A 400 -5.44 20.23 -8.32
N ASP A 401 -4.64 19.23 -7.92
CA ASP A 401 -3.34 19.43 -7.29
C ASP A 401 -2.16 19.45 -8.28
N ALA A 402 -2.40 19.30 -9.59
CA ALA A 402 -1.34 19.27 -10.59
C ALA A 402 -1.18 20.60 -11.32
N ILE A 403 0.06 21.08 -11.45
CA ILE A 403 0.40 22.21 -12.30
C ILE A 403 0.91 21.72 -13.65
N VAL A 404 0.38 22.30 -14.74
CA VAL A 404 0.85 22.08 -16.11
C VAL A 404 1.45 23.39 -16.62
N PHE A 405 2.64 23.34 -17.20
CA PHE A 405 3.36 24.51 -17.69
C PHE A 405 4.21 24.20 -18.93
N GLU A 406 4.61 25.24 -19.66
CA GLU A 406 5.49 25.11 -20.83
C GLU A 406 6.92 25.55 -20.49
N ALA A 407 7.93 24.75 -20.83
CA ALA A 407 9.33 25.11 -20.62
C ALA A 407 10.26 24.48 -21.67
N ASP A 408 11.24 25.28 -22.12
CA ASP A 408 12.31 24.83 -23.01
C ASP A 408 13.47 24.22 -22.23
N VAL A 409 13.97 23.08 -22.69
CA VAL A 409 15.10 22.38 -22.07
C VAL A 409 16.10 21.93 -23.13
N ALA A 410 17.36 22.35 -22.96
CA ALA A 410 18.46 21.98 -23.85
C ALA A 410 18.69 20.46 -23.85
N PRO A 411 19.30 19.89 -24.92
CA PRO A 411 19.66 18.47 -24.96
C PRO A 411 20.52 18.07 -23.76
N ARG A 412 20.28 16.87 -23.21
CA ARG A 412 21.03 16.30 -22.07
C ARG A 412 21.22 17.30 -20.94
N ALA A 413 20.15 17.96 -20.55
CA ALA A 413 20.18 18.99 -19.53
C ALA A 413 19.02 18.88 -18.54
N THR A 414 19.28 19.38 -17.33
CA THR A 414 18.27 19.59 -16.30
C THR A 414 18.17 21.08 -16.01
N ARG A 415 16.94 21.56 -15.84
CA ARG A 415 16.60 22.95 -15.53
C ARG A 415 15.65 22.99 -14.33
N SER A 416 15.77 23.99 -13.48
CA SER A 416 14.80 24.26 -12.42
C SER A 416 13.87 25.38 -12.86
N CYS A 417 12.57 25.14 -12.89
CA CYS A 417 11.57 26.20 -12.88
C CYS A 417 11.11 26.44 -11.43
N TRP A 418 10.42 27.52 -11.14
CA TRP A 418 9.97 27.88 -9.80
C TRP A 418 8.50 28.25 -9.82
N VAL A 419 7.70 27.67 -8.92
CA VAL A 419 6.36 28.15 -8.61
C VAL A 419 6.46 29.05 -7.39
N TYR A 420 5.94 30.27 -7.48
CA TYR A 420 5.85 31.21 -6.38
C TYR A 420 4.39 31.31 -5.93
N PHE A 421 4.16 31.45 -4.62
CA PHE A 421 2.84 31.65 -4.02
C PHE A 421 2.76 32.99 -3.29
N GLY A 422 1.67 33.73 -3.52
CA GLY A 422 1.41 35.06 -2.99
C GLY A 422 0.22 35.13 -2.03
N GLN A 423 0.01 36.32 -1.45
CA GLN A 423 -0.98 36.56 -0.39
C GLN A 423 -2.40 36.82 -0.91
N ASP A 424 -2.52 37.71 -1.88
CA ASP A 424 -3.81 38.04 -2.48
C ASP A 424 -3.93 37.22 -3.75
N ALA A 425 -5.10 36.60 -3.98
CA ALA A 425 -5.47 36.19 -5.34
C ALA A 425 -5.22 37.43 -6.20
N ALA A 426 -4.20 37.40 -7.06
CA ALA A 426 -4.03 38.48 -8.01
C ALA A 426 -5.40 38.62 -8.70
N ASP A 427 -5.80 39.85 -9.03
CA ASP A 427 -6.75 40.04 -10.12
C ASP A 427 -6.12 39.32 -11.32
N SER A 428 -6.39 38.02 -11.43
CA SER A 428 -5.98 37.24 -12.55
C SER A 428 -6.84 37.83 -13.64
N ASP A 429 -6.25 38.71 -14.45
CA ASP A 429 -6.82 39.27 -15.67
C ASP A 429 -7.18 38.18 -16.72
N ASP A 430 -7.49 36.96 -16.27
CA ASP A 430 -8.00 35.88 -17.07
C ASP A 430 -9.16 35.16 -16.35
N PRO A 431 -10.32 35.83 -16.20
CA PRO A 431 -11.56 35.18 -15.80
C PRO A 431 -12.16 34.32 -16.94
N THR A 432 -11.40 33.97 -17.98
CA THR A 432 -11.97 33.27 -19.13
C THR A 432 -12.00 31.74 -18.89
N PRO A 433 -13.18 31.10 -18.81
CA PRO A 433 -13.29 29.64 -18.84
C PRO A 433 -12.78 29.14 -20.19
N PHE A 434 -11.59 28.53 -20.23
CA PHE A 434 -11.02 27.80 -21.38
C PHE A 434 -11.35 28.43 -22.76
N ALA A 435 -11.35 29.77 -22.88
CA ALA A 435 -11.81 30.43 -24.09
C ALA A 435 -10.68 30.40 -25.12
N GLY A 436 -10.57 29.26 -25.77
CA GLY A 436 -9.63 29.00 -26.85
C GLY A 436 -8.24 28.63 -26.35
N ASN A 437 -7.99 27.33 -26.21
CA ASN A 437 -6.72 26.67 -26.54
C ASN A 437 -5.39 27.25 -26.02
N GLY A 438 -5.23 28.35 -25.27
CA GLY A 438 -3.95 29.09 -25.17
C GLY A 438 -2.73 28.25 -24.79
N LEU A 439 -2.84 27.41 -23.75
CA LEU A 439 -1.77 26.48 -23.34
C LEU A 439 -1.56 25.31 -24.32
N PHE A 440 -2.59 24.92 -25.08
CA PHE A 440 -2.64 23.77 -25.99
C PHE A 440 -2.70 24.15 -27.49
N ALA A 441 -2.66 25.44 -27.83
CA ALA A 441 -3.03 25.97 -29.13
C ALA A 441 -2.00 25.55 -30.17
N GLY A 442 -2.49 25.00 -31.29
CA GLY A 442 -1.65 24.50 -32.39
C GLY A 442 -0.80 23.27 -32.04
N LYS A 443 -0.98 22.68 -30.84
CA LYS A 443 -0.19 21.54 -30.33
C LYS A 443 -1.05 20.40 -29.77
N ASN A 444 -2.38 20.56 -29.79
CA ASN A 444 -3.35 19.53 -29.43
C ASN A 444 -3.47 18.51 -30.57
N LEU A 445 -3.37 17.21 -30.27
CA LEU A 445 -3.52 16.14 -31.25
C LEU A 445 -4.99 15.85 -31.58
N ALA A 446 -5.94 16.28 -30.73
CA ALA A 446 -7.36 16.16 -31.03
C ALA A 446 -7.75 17.14 -32.14
N ALA A 447 -8.22 16.62 -33.27
CA ALA A 447 -8.77 17.44 -34.34
C ALA A 447 -10.19 17.87 -33.99
N ASN A 448 -10.54 19.14 -34.32
CA ASN A 448 -11.86 19.70 -34.07
C ASN A 448 -12.30 19.55 -32.59
N SER A 449 -11.39 19.87 -31.67
CA SER A 449 -11.51 19.66 -30.22
C SER A 449 -12.65 20.42 -29.53
N GLY A 450 -13.03 21.59 -30.07
CA GLY A 450 -14.20 22.36 -29.65
C GLY A 450 -15.42 22.18 -30.57
N PHE A 451 -15.38 21.20 -31.46
CA PHE A 451 -16.53 20.79 -32.31
C PHE A 451 -17.11 21.87 -33.25
N GLU A 452 -16.37 22.94 -33.53
CA GLU A 452 -16.82 24.08 -34.33
C GLU A 452 -16.95 23.79 -35.83
N THR A 453 -16.32 22.72 -36.33
CA THR A 453 -16.38 22.34 -37.75
C THR A 453 -17.31 21.15 -37.96
N GLN A 454 -18.27 21.27 -38.89
CA GLN A 454 -19.20 20.20 -39.24
C GLN A 454 -18.78 19.49 -40.54
N ALA A 455 -19.05 18.19 -40.63
CA ALA A 455 -18.93 17.44 -41.88
C ALA A 455 -20.03 17.87 -42.87
N SER A 456 -19.70 17.89 -44.17
CA SER A 456 -20.58 18.36 -45.25
C SER A 456 -21.87 17.54 -45.46
N LEU A 457 -22.04 16.41 -44.77
CA LEU A 457 -23.25 15.58 -44.74
C LEU A 457 -23.56 15.16 -43.29
N GLY A 458 -24.70 15.60 -42.75
CA GLY A 458 -25.32 14.99 -41.56
C GLY A 458 -25.13 15.68 -40.20
N GLY A 459 -24.65 16.93 -40.12
CA GLY A 459 -24.66 17.71 -38.87
C GLY A 459 -23.77 17.17 -37.74
N ARG A 460 -22.79 16.32 -38.06
CA ARG A 460 -21.82 15.74 -37.13
C ARG A 460 -20.52 16.57 -37.13
N PRO A 461 -19.78 16.63 -36.01
CA PRO A 461 -18.45 17.24 -35.99
C PRO A 461 -17.51 16.52 -36.96
N SER A 462 -16.76 17.28 -37.76
CA SER A 462 -15.72 16.70 -38.63
C SER A 462 -14.64 16.00 -37.80
N SER A 463 -14.04 14.94 -38.34
CA SER A 463 -12.97 14.15 -37.71
C SER A 463 -13.39 13.34 -36.46
N TRP A 464 -14.67 13.32 -36.12
CA TRP A 464 -15.23 12.52 -35.05
C TRP A 464 -16.25 11.53 -35.61
N THR A 465 -16.14 10.27 -35.20
CA THR A 465 -17.08 9.20 -35.57
C THR A 465 -17.99 8.87 -34.39
N THR A 466 -19.14 8.25 -34.66
CA THR A 466 -20.04 7.75 -33.61
C THR A 466 -20.65 6.43 -34.04
N GLN A 467 -20.81 5.52 -33.07
CA GLN A 467 -21.52 4.26 -33.26
C GLN A 467 -23.04 4.40 -33.13
N VAL A 468 -23.56 5.61 -32.90
CA VAL A 468 -25.00 5.88 -32.82
C VAL A 468 -25.59 6.06 -34.24
N PRO A 469 -26.62 5.27 -34.64
CA PRO A 469 -27.27 5.40 -35.95
C PRO A 469 -27.95 6.76 -36.15
N ALA A 470 -27.94 7.28 -37.39
CA ALA A 470 -28.52 8.59 -37.72
C ALA A 470 -30.04 8.71 -37.50
N ALA A 471 -30.76 7.59 -37.40
CA ALA A 471 -32.21 7.55 -37.16
C ALA A 471 -32.60 7.22 -35.70
N GLY A 472 -31.65 7.17 -34.75
CA GLY A 472 -31.91 7.01 -33.32
C GLY A 472 -32.73 5.77 -32.94
N ALA A 473 -32.11 4.59 -32.90
CA ALA A 473 -32.80 3.40 -32.42
C ALA A 473 -33.17 3.57 -30.93
N ARG A 474 -34.47 3.45 -30.60
CA ARG A 474 -35.00 3.54 -29.22
C ARG A 474 -34.70 4.86 -28.47
N GLY A 475 -34.46 5.97 -29.18
CA GLY A 475 -34.20 7.28 -28.55
C GLY A 475 -32.75 7.54 -28.13
N LEU A 476 -31.83 6.63 -28.44
CA LEU A 476 -30.38 6.87 -28.34
C LEU A 476 -29.96 7.89 -29.41
N THR A 477 -29.42 9.05 -29.01
CA THR A 477 -29.02 10.12 -29.95
C THR A 477 -27.63 10.66 -29.65
N ALA A 478 -26.86 10.93 -30.70
CA ALA A 478 -25.60 11.67 -30.66
C ALA A 478 -25.68 12.85 -31.63
N SER A 479 -25.54 14.08 -31.13
CA SER A 479 -25.69 15.32 -31.91
C SER A 479 -24.69 16.41 -31.47
N LEU A 480 -24.56 17.46 -32.27
CA LEU A 480 -24.04 18.74 -31.77
C LEU A 480 -25.10 19.46 -30.96
N ASP A 481 -24.69 20.24 -29.96
CA ASP A 481 -25.56 21.06 -29.12
C ASP A 481 -24.89 22.42 -28.82
N SER A 482 -25.67 23.40 -28.37
CA SER A 482 -25.17 24.74 -28.03
C SER A 482 -25.93 25.35 -26.82
N PRO A 483 -25.28 26.23 -26.03
CA PRO A 483 -23.88 26.65 -26.14
C PRO A 483 -22.89 25.56 -25.64
N GLY A 484 -21.70 25.52 -26.25
CA GLY A 484 -20.53 24.85 -25.68
C GLY A 484 -20.00 25.59 -24.45
N TYR A 485 -19.03 24.99 -23.75
CA TYR A 485 -18.39 25.59 -22.58
C TYR A 485 -17.21 26.48 -22.98
N THR A 486 -16.38 25.97 -23.90
CA THR A 486 -15.12 26.58 -24.36
C THR A 486 -15.28 27.30 -25.69
N SER A 487 -16.35 26.97 -26.41
CA SER A 487 -16.66 27.43 -27.76
C SER A 487 -18.18 27.46 -28.00
N ASN A 488 -18.65 27.64 -29.24
CA ASN A 488 -20.08 27.80 -29.51
C ASN A 488 -20.83 26.46 -29.47
N TYR A 489 -20.16 25.37 -29.85
CA TYR A 489 -20.75 24.04 -29.95
C TYR A 489 -20.09 23.05 -28.98
N CYS A 490 -20.85 22.03 -28.62
CA CYS A 490 -20.37 20.84 -27.91
C CYS A 490 -21.02 19.59 -28.52
N VAL A 491 -20.53 18.41 -28.15
CA VAL A 491 -21.20 17.15 -28.51
C VAL A 491 -22.09 16.66 -27.38
N LYS A 492 -23.31 16.23 -27.72
CA LYS A 492 -24.29 15.65 -26.81
C LYS A 492 -24.50 14.17 -27.11
N LEU A 493 -24.58 13.37 -26.07
CA LEU A 493 -24.99 11.97 -26.10
C LEU A 493 -26.15 11.76 -25.14
N GLN A 494 -27.26 11.20 -25.62
CA GLN A 494 -28.43 10.88 -24.81
C GLN A 494 -28.73 9.39 -24.92
N VAL A 495 -28.68 8.68 -23.80
CA VAL A 495 -28.88 7.23 -23.67
C VAL A 495 -30.12 6.98 -22.79
N PRO A 496 -31.26 6.55 -23.34
CA PRO A 496 -32.47 6.28 -22.56
C PRO A 496 -32.30 5.16 -21.52
N ARG A 497 -33.09 5.18 -20.45
CA ARG A 497 -33.01 4.23 -19.31
C ARG A 497 -33.15 2.75 -19.71
N ASP A 498 -33.97 2.45 -20.71
CA ASP A 498 -34.22 1.07 -21.15
C ASP A 498 -33.23 0.60 -22.23
N THR A 499 -32.14 1.35 -22.45
CA THR A 499 -31.10 0.96 -23.40
C THR A 499 -30.25 -0.16 -22.80
N PRO A 500 -30.03 -1.29 -23.51
CA PRO A 500 -29.10 -2.32 -23.05
C PRO A 500 -27.71 -1.76 -22.76
N SER A 501 -27.00 -2.37 -21.81
CA SER A 501 -25.60 -2.00 -21.53
C SER A 501 -24.75 -2.10 -22.80
N GLY A 502 -23.96 -1.07 -23.04
CA GLY A 502 -23.13 -0.90 -24.22
C GLY A 502 -22.39 0.42 -24.21
N TRP A 503 -21.25 0.49 -24.90
CA TRP A 503 -20.43 1.70 -25.00
C TRP A 503 -20.86 2.57 -26.17
N TYR A 504 -21.59 3.66 -25.89
CA TYR A 504 -22.11 4.59 -26.89
C TYR A 504 -21.39 5.94 -26.81
N GLY A 505 -21.18 6.60 -27.95
CA GLY A 505 -20.62 7.97 -27.97
C GLY A 505 -19.77 8.30 -29.17
N TRP A 506 -18.79 9.18 -28.97
CA TRP A 506 -17.93 9.75 -30.01
C TRP A 506 -16.52 9.19 -29.93
N ARG A 507 -15.85 9.09 -31.09
CA ARG A 507 -14.50 8.56 -31.21
C ARG A 507 -13.65 9.33 -32.19
N GLN A 508 -12.36 9.42 -31.90
CA GLN A 508 -11.33 9.94 -32.79
C GLN A 508 -10.01 9.23 -32.51
N ASP A 509 -9.29 8.91 -33.57
CA ASP A 509 -7.98 8.25 -33.48
C ASP A 509 -6.89 9.30 -33.62
N VAL A 510 -5.84 9.20 -32.80
CA VAL A 510 -4.68 10.10 -32.85
C VAL A 510 -3.37 9.31 -32.84
N PRO A 511 -2.37 9.71 -33.64
CA PRO A 511 -1.07 9.06 -33.63
C PRO A 511 -0.32 9.40 -32.33
N ILE A 512 0.35 8.40 -31.76
CA ILE A 512 1.12 8.52 -30.52
C ILE A 512 2.48 7.82 -30.63
N GLU A 513 3.36 8.12 -29.69
CA GLU A 513 4.70 7.53 -29.60
C GLU A 513 4.77 6.55 -28.42
N ALA A 514 5.24 5.32 -28.67
CA ALA A 514 5.54 4.36 -27.62
C ALA A 514 6.52 4.94 -26.58
N GLY A 515 6.29 4.66 -25.30
CA GLY A 515 7.11 5.13 -24.17
C GLY A 515 6.82 6.56 -23.70
N SER A 516 6.16 7.38 -24.53
CA SER A 516 5.78 8.76 -24.21
C SER A 516 4.53 8.83 -23.33
N THR A 517 4.42 9.90 -22.55
CA THR A 517 3.24 10.21 -21.72
C THR A 517 2.40 11.29 -22.37
N TYR A 518 1.08 11.13 -22.33
CA TYR A 518 0.11 12.07 -22.89
C TYR A 518 -0.90 12.50 -21.83
N LEU A 519 -1.22 13.79 -21.78
CA LEU A 519 -2.39 14.31 -21.07
C LEU A 519 -3.61 14.07 -21.96
N PHE A 520 -4.70 13.52 -21.40
CA PHE A 520 -6.00 13.43 -22.04
C PHE A 520 -7.05 14.09 -21.14
N GLY A 521 -7.86 14.99 -21.68
CA GLY A 521 -8.90 15.69 -20.91
C GLY A 521 -10.01 16.29 -21.77
N ALA A 522 -11.15 16.58 -21.14
CA ALA A 522 -12.31 17.25 -21.75
C ALA A 522 -13.21 17.84 -20.66
N TRP A 523 -13.98 18.88 -21.01
CA TRP A 523 -15.09 19.36 -20.19
C TRP A 523 -16.29 18.46 -20.39
N VAL A 524 -16.90 18.02 -19.29
CA VAL A 524 -18.02 17.08 -19.29
C VAL A 524 -19.15 17.61 -18.43
N ARG A 525 -20.37 17.60 -18.95
CA ARG A 525 -21.61 17.94 -18.22
C ARG A 525 -22.54 16.74 -18.23
N CYS A 526 -23.22 16.46 -17.12
CA CYS A 526 -24.12 15.31 -16.98
C CYS A 526 -25.53 15.76 -16.60
N GLN A 527 -26.54 15.05 -17.10
CA GLN A 527 -27.93 15.17 -16.65
C GLN A 527 -28.53 13.77 -16.48
N ASP A 528 -29.03 13.50 -15.28
CA ASP A 528 -29.73 12.27 -14.89
C ASP A 528 -28.96 10.99 -15.25
N VAL A 529 -27.63 11.03 -15.12
CA VAL A 529 -26.77 9.88 -15.41
C VAL A 529 -26.94 8.81 -14.33
N MET A 530 -27.27 7.59 -14.74
CA MET A 530 -27.30 6.40 -13.88
C MET A 530 -26.17 5.46 -14.30
N GLY A 531 -25.09 5.47 -13.53
CA GLY A 531 -23.80 4.84 -13.83
C GLY A 531 -22.66 5.85 -13.77
N ASP A 532 -21.49 5.46 -14.28
CA ASP A 532 -20.26 6.26 -14.24
C ASP A 532 -19.88 6.78 -15.63
N VAL A 533 -19.51 8.05 -15.71
CA VAL A 533 -18.96 8.68 -16.92
C VAL A 533 -17.53 9.12 -16.66
N ARG A 534 -16.60 8.63 -17.50
CA ARG A 534 -15.19 9.04 -17.55
C ARG A 534 -14.75 9.21 -19.00
N LEU A 535 -13.51 9.67 -19.20
CA LEU A 535 -12.89 9.68 -20.52
C LEU A 535 -12.15 8.38 -20.73
N HIS A 536 -12.38 7.71 -21.87
CA HIS A 536 -11.83 6.39 -22.15
C HIS A 536 -10.97 6.38 -23.41
N GLY A 537 -10.14 5.36 -23.60
CA GLY A 537 -9.54 5.11 -24.90
C GLY A 537 -8.76 3.81 -25.03
N HIS A 538 -8.53 3.38 -26.26
CA HIS A 538 -7.79 2.15 -26.57
C HIS A 538 -6.41 2.48 -27.14
N ILE A 539 -5.41 1.70 -26.76
CA ILE A 539 -4.04 1.81 -27.30
C ILE A 539 -3.82 0.68 -28.28
N TYR A 540 -3.40 1.02 -29.51
CA TYR A 540 -3.14 0.08 -30.58
C TYR A 540 -1.66 0.06 -30.97
N ASP A 541 -1.17 -1.11 -31.38
CA ASP A 541 0.09 -1.22 -32.12
C ASP A 541 -0.09 -0.89 -33.62
N LYS A 542 1.02 -0.94 -34.37
CA LYS A 542 1.03 -0.66 -35.81
C LYS A 542 0.23 -1.68 -36.62
N GLU A 543 -0.01 -2.85 -36.05
CA GLU A 543 -0.77 -3.95 -36.65
C GLU A 543 -2.27 -3.87 -36.31
N GLY A 544 -2.69 -2.89 -35.51
CA GLY A 544 -4.08 -2.66 -35.12
C GLY A 544 -4.57 -3.59 -33.99
N LYS A 545 -3.66 -4.17 -33.21
CA LYS A 545 -3.98 -4.96 -32.02
C LYS A 545 -3.98 -4.07 -30.77
N VAL A 546 -4.99 -4.26 -29.92
CA VAL A 546 -5.09 -3.57 -28.62
C VAL A 546 -3.99 -4.07 -27.69
N LEU A 547 -3.22 -3.14 -27.12
CA LEU A 547 -2.07 -3.44 -26.25
C LEU A 547 -2.41 -3.52 -24.76
N VAL A 548 -3.57 -3.04 -24.33
CA VAL A 548 -3.96 -3.01 -22.91
C VAL A 548 -4.77 -4.26 -22.55
N PRO A 549 -4.30 -5.13 -21.64
CA PRO A 549 -5.10 -6.24 -21.10
C PRO A 549 -6.36 -5.70 -20.41
N GLY A 550 -7.54 -6.22 -20.74
CA GLY A 550 -8.82 -5.73 -20.21
C GLY A 550 -9.49 -4.61 -21.03
N GLY A 551 -8.84 -4.10 -22.09
CA GLY A 551 -9.48 -3.28 -23.11
C GLY A 551 -8.91 -1.86 -23.22
N PHE A 552 -9.26 -0.96 -22.28
CA PHE A 552 -9.10 0.50 -22.41
C PHE A 552 -8.42 1.17 -21.22
N THR A 553 -7.89 2.37 -21.44
CA THR A 553 -7.48 3.32 -20.40
C THR A 553 -8.66 4.23 -20.05
N SER A 554 -8.68 4.74 -18.81
CA SER A 554 -9.67 5.72 -18.35
C SER A 554 -9.00 6.83 -17.57
N VAL A 555 -9.47 8.07 -17.72
CA VAL A 555 -8.98 9.24 -16.97
C VAL A 555 -10.13 10.08 -16.41
N GLY A 556 -9.84 10.81 -15.33
CA GLY A 556 -10.82 11.60 -14.58
C GLY A 556 -11.55 10.80 -13.50
N GLN A 557 -12.04 11.52 -12.49
CA GLN A 557 -12.98 10.98 -11.50
C GLN A 557 -14.32 10.64 -12.18
N PRO A 558 -15.01 9.57 -11.76
CA PRO A 558 -16.33 9.23 -12.33
C PRO A 558 -17.34 10.33 -12.03
N LEU A 559 -18.10 10.74 -13.04
CA LEU A 559 -19.29 11.58 -12.87
C LEU A 559 -20.54 10.70 -12.88
N THR A 560 -21.47 11.00 -11.98
CA THR A 560 -22.79 10.36 -11.88
C THR A 560 -23.87 11.39 -11.59
N GLY A 561 -25.13 11.09 -11.89
CA GLY A 561 -26.25 12.00 -11.69
C GLY A 561 -26.23 13.23 -12.61
N THR A 562 -26.51 14.40 -12.04
CA THR A 562 -26.56 15.68 -12.75
C THR A 562 -25.43 16.58 -12.24
N THR A 563 -24.55 17.00 -13.14
CA THR A 563 -23.38 17.83 -12.84
C THR A 563 -23.28 18.94 -13.87
N ASP A 564 -22.79 20.12 -13.47
CA ASP A 564 -22.39 21.15 -14.43
C ASP A 564 -21.07 20.78 -15.13
N TRP A 565 -20.60 21.63 -16.06
CA TRP A 565 -19.34 21.45 -16.78
C TRP A 565 -18.17 21.25 -15.82
N THR A 566 -17.63 20.04 -15.84
CA THR A 566 -16.53 19.59 -14.99
C THR A 566 -15.37 19.15 -15.88
N TRP A 567 -14.15 19.58 -15.57
CA TRP A 567 -12.97 19.17 -16.32
C TRP A 567 -12.55 17.77 -15.88
N LEU A 568 -12.68 16.78 -16.76
CA LEU A 568 -12.12 15.45 -16.56
C LEU A 568 -10.78 15.35 -17.27
N TRP A 569 -9.75 14.85 -16.59
CA TRP A 569 -8.43 14.71 -17.17
C TRP A 569 -7.57 13.64 -16.48
N GLY A 570 -6.45 13.32 -17.10
CA GLY A 570 -5.37 12.54 -16.51
C GLY A 570 -4.23 12.34 -17.50
N THR A 571 -3.20 11.61 -17.07
CA THR A 571 -2.06 11.25 -17.92
C THR A 571 -2.05 9.76 -18.22
N ILE A 572 -1.63 9.41 -19.44
CA ILE A 572 -1.55 8.04 -19.94
C ILE A 572 -0.17 7.84 -20.53
N ARG A 573 0.57 6.86 -20.01
CA ARG A 573 1.86 6.46 -20.59
C ARG A 573 1.65 5.37 -21.63
N MET A 574 2.24 5.56 -22.80
CA MET A 574 2.11 4.64 -23.92
C MET A 574 3.04 3.43 -23.75
N PRO A 575 2.52 2.18 -23.79
CA PRO A 575 3.33 0.98 -23.68
C PRO A 575 4.28 0.81 -24.89
N ALA A 576 5.25 -0.08 -24.76
CA ALA A 576 6.12 -0.46 -25.87
C ALA A 576 5.28 -0.99 -27.06
N GLY A 577 5.63 -0.55 -28.27
CA GLY A 577 4.92 -0.94 -29.50
C GLY A 577 3.67 -0.10 -29.83
N ALA A 578 3.23 0.79 -28.94
CA ALA A 578 2.09 1.67 -29.19
C ALA A 578 2.32 2.61 -30.39
N ALA A 579 1.28 2.78 -31.21
CA ALA A 579 1.30 3.62 -32.41
C ALA A 579 0.09 4.56 -32.51
N ASP A 580 -1.09 4.11 -32.09
CA ASP A 580 -2.33 4.88 -32.19
C ASP A 580 -3.13 4.83 -30.89
N TYR A 581 -3.76 5.96 -30.54
CA TYR A 581 -4.67 6.07 -29.41
C TYR A 581 -6.07 6.44 -29.90
N HIS A 582 -7.04 5.56 -29.64
CA HIS A 582 -8.42 5.79 -30.00
C HIS A 582 -9.12 6.43 -28.80
N MET A 583 -9.37 7.73 -28.87
CA MET A 583 -10.07 8.48 -27.85
C MET A 583 -11.57 8.18 -27.90
N HIS A 584 -12.17 7.92 -26.74
CA HIS A 584 -13.57 7.56 -26.61
C HIS A 584 -14.27 8.52 -25.63
N LEU A 585 -15.12 9.39 -26.17
CA LEU A 585 -16.09 10.18 -25.40
C LEU A 585 -17.40 9.38 -25.33
N THR A 586 -17.36 8.31 -24.53
CA THR A 586 -18.41 7.29 -24.50
C THR A 586 -18.87 6.99 -23.07
N MET A 587 -20.10 6.53 -22.90
CA MET A 587 -20.61 6.01 -21.63
C MET A 587 -21.15 4.59 -21.78
N ASN A 588 -21.02 3.79 -20.73
CA ASN A 588 -21.80 2.56 -20.50
C ASN A 588 -22.79 2.79 -19.34
N ALA A 589 -23.56 3.86 -19.49
CA ALA A 589 -24.53 4.36 -18.52
C ALA A 589 -25.75 4.86 -19.27
N THR A 590 -26.81 5.19 -18.53
CA THR A 590 -27.99 5.87 -19.09
C THR A 590 -28.03 7.32 -18.60
N GLY A 591 -28.69 8.23 -19.33
CA GLY A 591 -28.71 9.67 -19.05
C GLY A 591 -28.25 10.51 -20.24
N THR A 592 -27.95 11.79 -19.98
CA THR A 592 -27.43 12.70 -21.02
C THR A 592 -26.07 13.25 -20.60
N VAL A 593 -25.11 13.23 -21.54
CA VAL A 593 -23.76 13.74 -21.33
C VAL A 593 -23.37 14.69 -22.47
N TRP A 594 -22.73 15.79 -22.12
CA TRP A 594 -22.10 16.70 -23.07
C TRP A 594 -20.59 16.69 -22.89
N HIS A 595 -19.85 16.78 -24.00
CA HIS A 595 -18.40 16.95 -23.99
C HIS A 595 -17.99 18.18 -24.81
N ASP A 596 -17.01 18.93 -24.33
CA ASP A 596 -16.41 20.07 -25.01
C ASP A 596 -14.90 20.22 -24.68
N GLY A 597 -14.15 20.95 -25.50
CA GLY A 597 -12.76 21.33 -25.22
C GLY A 597 -11.80 20.16 -25.05
N VAL A 598 -11.84 19.16 -25.95
CA VAL A 598 -11.03 17.93 -25.85
C VAL A 598 -9.55 18.22 -26.05
N VAL A 599 -8.69 17.74 -25.15
CA VAL A 599 -7.23 17.88 -25.24
C VAL A 599 -6.56 16.52 -25.20
N ILE A 600 -5.65 16.29 -26.15
CA ILE A 600 -4.61 15.29 -26.04
C ILE A 600 -3.25 15.87 -26.47
N ARG A 601 -2.24 15.80 -25.59
CA ARG A 601 -0.90 16.33 -25.87
C ARG A 601 0.17 15.57 -25.11
N GLN A 602 1.31 15.37 -25.75
CA GLN A 602 2.48 14.78 -25.11
C GLN A 602 2.97 15.69 -23.98
N ILE A 603 3.22 15.11 -22.82
CA ILE A 603 3.58 15.79 -21.58
C ILE A 603 4.68 15.01 -20.86
N GLN A 604 5.56 15.72 -20.16
CA GLN A 604 6.63 15.12 -19.37
C GLN A 604 6.42 15.41 -17.87
N PRO A 605 6.69 14.45 -16.98
CA PRO A 605 6.64 14.72 -15.55
C PRO A 605 7.82 15.63 -15.14
N ALA A 606 7.54 16.61 -14.30
CA ALA A 606 8.53 17.42 -13.59
C ALA A 606 8.63 16.94 -12.14
N THR A 607 9.83 16.95 -11.57
CA THR A 607 10.02 16.60 -10.16
C THR A 607 9.84 17.84 -9.29
N VAL A 608 8.96 17.75 -8.29
CA VAL A 608 8.73 18.83 -7.32
C VAL A 608 9.77 18.75 -6.21
N GLY A 609 10.45 19.86 -5.94
CA GLY A 609 11.41 19.98 -4.84
C GLY A 609 10.75 20.38 -3.52
N GLN A 610 11.55 20.93 -2.60
CA GLN A 610 11.07 21.35 -1.28
C GLN A 610 10.45 22.74 -1.31
N LEU A 611 9.41 22.94 -0.49
CA LEU A 611 8.80 24.24 -0.27
C LEU A 611 9.77 25.15 0.52
N GLU A 612 10.00 26.34 0.00
CA GLU A 612 10.87 27.36 0.59
C GLU A 612 10.03 28.56 1.05
N SER A 613 10.34 29.09 2.23
CA SER A 613 9.73 30.30 2.78
C SER A 613 10.71 31.45 2.84
N ARG A 614 10.29 32.63 2.39
CA ARG A 614 11.05 33.88 2.45
C ARG A 614 11.37 34.28 3.90
N ALA A 615 10.44 34.07 4.83
CA ALA A 615 10.57 34.44 6.26
C ALA A 615 11.50 33.53 7.08
N SER A 616 11.75 32.29 6.61
CA SER A 616 12.57 31.28 7.32
C SER A 616 14.05 31.64 7.51
N ILE A 617 14.49 32.78 6.95
CA ILE A 617 15.86 33.28 7.04
C ILE A 617 16.08 34.16 8.29
N ALA A 618 15.03 34.52 9.06
CA ALA A 618 15.11 35.64 10.02
C ALA A 618 15.07 35.32 11.54
N THR A 619 14.67 34.12 12.01
CA THR A 619 14.63 33.79 13.46
C THR A 619 15.31 32.46 13.82
N ASP A 620 15.79 32.33 15.06
CA ASP A 620 16.60 31.19 15.54
C ASP A 620 15.77 29.92 15.82
N LEU A 621 14.55 30.00 16.36
CA LEU A 621 13.67 28.86 16.64
C LEU A 621 12.21 29.30 16.68
N GLN A 622 11.32 28.56 16.04
CA GLN A 622 9.87 28.77 16.04
C GLN A 622 9.15 27.51 16.48
N VAL A 623 8.09 27.68 17.27
CA VAL A 623 7.22 26.60 17.74
C VAL A 623 5.78 27.02 17.57
N TRP A 624 4.93 26.16 17.04
CA TRP A 624 3.49 26.41 16.91
C TRP A 624 2.66 25.16 17.19
N GLN A 625 1.46 25.35 17.72
CA GLN A 625 0.49 24.27 17.90
C GLN A 625 -0.11 23.90 16.54
N VAL A 626 -0.26 22.60 16.30
CA VAL A 626 -0.98 22.06 15.15
C VAL A 626 -2.03 21.09 15.69
N ASN A 627 -3.21 21.12 15.10
CA ASN A 627 -4.26 20.16 15.38
C ASN A 627 -3.75 18.71 15.20
N ALA A 628 -4.03 17.87 16.20
CA ALA A 628 -3.54 16.50 16.28
C ALA A 628 -4.06 15.58 15.16
N VAL A 629 -5.21 15.88 14.55
CA VAL A 629 -5.74 15.11 13.40
C VAL A 629 -4.88 15.28 12.15
N ALA A 630 -4.14 16.38 12.07
CA ALA A 630 -3.46 16.80 10.87
C ALA A 630 -1.94 16.54 10.97
N LYS A 631 -1.38 15.88 9.96
CA LYS A 631 0.03 15.48 9.95
C LYS A 631 0.96 16.67 9.69
N VAL A 632 2.13 16.70 10.34
CA VAL A 632 3.13 17.78 10.20
C VAL A 632 4.36 17.28 9.44
N PHE A 633 4.66 17.89 8.30
CA PHE A 633 5.73 17.48 7.41
C PHE A 633 7.04 18.24 7.67
N ARG A 634 8.17 17.66 7.24
CA ARG A 634 9.49 18.31 7.41
C ARG A 634 9.57 19.64 6.65
N GLU A 635 8.85 19.71 5.54
CA GLU A 635 8.78 20.85 4.64
C GLU A 635 7.77 21.91 5.11
N ASP A 636 6.94 21.63 6.12
CA ASP A 636 5.91 22.58 6.56
C ASP A 636 6.55 23.88 7.07
N PRO A 637 6.21 25.03 6.48
CA PRO A 637 6.64 26.31 6.99
C PRO A 637 5.84 26.67 8.26
N PRO A 638 6.39 27.53 9.14
CA PRO A 638 5.62 28.12 10.23
C PRO A 638 4.44 28.93 9.66
N PRO A 639 3.27 28.97 10.32
CA PRO A 639 2.19 29.85 9.90
C PRO A 639 2.63 31.32 10.00
N ARG A 640 2.00 32.19 9.20
CA ARG A 640 2.35 33.63 9.19
C ARG A 640 2.15 34.30 10.55
N SER A 641 1.12 33.87 11.28
CA SER A 641 0.80 34.29 12.65
C SER A 641 1.54 33.50 13.72
N ALA A 642 2.53 32.66 13.35
CA ALA A 642 3.31 31.92 14.33
C ALA A 642 4.07 32.91 15.23
N ASP A 643 3.54 33.13 16.42
CA ASP A 643 4.31 33.72 17.49
C ASP A 643 5.51 32.79 17.77
N ALA A 644 6.67 33.35 18.08
CA ALA A 644 7.83 32.54 18.46
C ALA A 644 7.60 31.76 19.77
N ARG A 645 6.57 32.15 20.54
CA ARG A 645 6.19 31.60 21.85
C ARG A 645 4.67 31.66 22.03
N PRO A 646 3.89 30.86 21.29
CA PRO A 646 2.45 30.83 21.44
C PRO A 646 2.07 30.19 22.78
N VAL A 647 0.87 30.48 23.26
CA VAL A 647 0.22 29.68 24.31
C VAL A 647 -0.43 28.50 23.61
N ALA A 648 -0.17 27.28 24.10
CA ALA A 648 -0.81 26.08 23.61
C ALA A 648 -2.03 25.74 24.47
N HIS A 649 -3.19 25.59 23.85
CA HIS A 649 -4.48 25.39 24.51
C HIS A 649 -5.01 23.98 24.29
N LEU A 650 -5.51 23.36 25.35
CA LEU A 650 -6.19 22.07 25.36
C LEU A 650 -7.51 22.18 26.11
N HIS A 651 -8.51 21.41 25.68
CA HIS A 651 -9.75 21.20 26.41
C HIS A 651 -9.93 19.71 26.63
N ALA A 652 -10.26 19.30 27.85
CA ALA A 652 -10.41 17.89 28.19
C ALA A 652 -11.45 17.68 29.29
N ALA A 653 -12.18 16.57 29.23
CA ALA A 653 -12.98 16.08 30.34
C ALA A 653 -12.09 15.34 31.34
N ARG A 654 -12.63 15.04 32.52
CA ARG A 654 -11.96 14.14 33.45
C ARG A 654 -12.01 12.72 32.90
N ASN A 655 -11.01 11.91 33.23
CA ASN A 655 -10.82 10.54 32.73
C ASN A 655 -10.59 10.45 31.21
N GLU A 656 -9.96 11.48 30.63
CA GLU A 656 -9.65 11.60 29.21
C GLU A 656 -8.13 11.76 28.98
N TYR A 657 -7.66 11.30 27.82
CA TYR A 657 -6.30 11.55 27.33
C TYR A 657 -6.35 12.59 26.21
N GLU A 658 -5.74 13.76 26.39
CA GLU A 658 -5.79 14.83 25.37
C GLU A 658 -4.41 15.03 24.71
N PRO A 659 -4.30 14.94 23.38
CA PRO A 659 -3.05 15.12 22.66
C PRO A 659 -2.75 16.61 22.39
N LEU A 660 -1.50 17.00 22.59
CA LEU A 660 -0.94 18.25 22.11
C LEU A 660 0.17 17.97 21.09
N GLN A 661 -0.02 18.45 19.86
CA GLN A 661 1.01 18.41 18.83
C GLN A 661 1.65 19.79 18.65
N LEU A 662 2.96 19.85 18.82
CA LEU A 662 3.78 21.06 18.62
C LEU A 662 4.75 20.83 17.45
N ALA A 663 4.74 21.74 16.48
CA ALA A 663 5.68 21.76 15.37
C ALA A 663 6.84 22.69 15.68
N VAL A 664 8.08 22.21 15.52
CA VAL A 664 9.31 22.92 15.90
C VAL A 664 10.22 23.08 14.69
N ARG A 665 10.68 24.31 14.39
CA ARG A 665 11.54 24.60 13.24
C ARG A 665 12.62 25.62 13.60
N SER A 666 13.83 25.43 13.09
CA SER A 666 14.98 26.31 13.32
C SER A 666 15.75 26.54 12.01
N SER A 667 16.33 27.73 11.86
CA SER A 667 17.23 28.05 10.74
C SER A 667 18.61 27.39 10.87
N ALA A 668 18.97 26.93 12.08
CA ALA A 668 20.21 26.23 12.38
C ALA A 668 19.96 24.80 12.88
N THR A 669 20.90 23.89 12.61
CA THR A 669 20.86 22.52 13.12
C THR A 669 21.16 22.49 14.62
N ILE A 670 20.32 21.81 15.39
CA ILE A 670 20.54 21.50 16.81
C ILE A 670 20.66 19.97 16.94
N GLU A 671 21.88 19.50 17.22
CA GLU A 671 22.20 18.06 17.23
C GLU A 671 21.46 17.27 18.33
N GLN A 672 21.16 17.91 19.46
CA GLN A 672 20.42 17.31 20.58
C GLN A 672 19.46 18.34 21.19
N MET A 673 18.22 18.33 20.72
CA MET A 673 17.09 19.01 21.33
C MET A 673 16.39 18.05 22.28
N GLN A 674 16.10 18.46 23.51
CA GLN A 674 15.25 17.74 24.46
C GLN A 674 13.97 18.53 24.74
N VAL A 675 12.86 17.83 24.88
CA VAL A 675 11.57 18.35 25.33
C VAL A 675 11.37 18.00 26.80
N ILE A 676 11.08 18.99 27.62
CA ILE A 676 10.78 18.79 29.05
C ILE A 676 9.44 19.45 29.35
N VAL A 677 8.55 18.73 30.03
CA VAL A 677 7.25 19.25 30.41
C VAL A 677 7.24 19.57 31.90
N ASP A 678 6.95 20.82 32.21
CA ASP A 678 6.60 21.24 33.56
C ASP A 678 5.07 21.06 33.71
N PRO A 679 4.60 20.11 34.54
CA PRO A 679 3.18 19.69 34.58
C PRO A 679 2.20 20.85 34.79
N PRO A 680 1.06 20.90 34.05
CA PRO A 680 -0.01 21.86 34.29
C PRO A 680 -0.56 21.78 35.71
N ARG A 681 -0.77 22.93 36.34
CA ARG A 681 -1.27 23.05 37.72
C ARG A 681 -2.51 23.91 37.79
N HIS A 682 -3.49 23.43 38.53
CA HIS A 682 -4.67 24.18 38.91
C HIS A 682 -4.36 25.14 40.07
N ALA A 683 -5.18 26.18 40.24
CA ALA A 683 -5.06 27.16 41.33
C ALA A 683 -5.08 26.53 42.74
N THR A 684 -5.66 25.33 42.90
CA THR A 684 -5.65 24.56 44.17
C THR A 684 -4.34 23.83 44.45
N GLY A 685 -3.40 23.81 43.50
CA GLY A 685 -2.10 23.12 43.59
C GLY A 685 -2.08 21.68 43.06
N VAL A 686 -3.23 21.13 42.64
CA VAL A 686 -3.32 19.84 41.95
C VAL A 686 -2.62 19.94 40.58
N ALA A 687 -1.85 18.92 40.20
CA ALA A 687 -1.06 18.90 38.98
C ALA A 687 -1.42 17.69 38.11
N LEU A 688 -1.50 17.89 36.80
CA LEU A 688 -1.66 16.82 35.80
C LEU A 688 -0.29 16.21 35.50
N LYS A 689 0.06 15.11 36.19
CA LYS A 689 1.42 14.53 36.15
C LYS A 689 1.60 13.42 35.13
N ASP A 690 0.51 12.82 34.69
CA ASP A 690 0.52 11.73 33.72
C ASP A 690 0.56 12.34 32.31
N ILE A 691 1.78 12.58 31.84
CA ILE A 691 2.07 13.19 30.54
C ILE A 691 3.11 12.34 29.82
N SER A 692 2.75 11.84 28.65
CA SER A 692 3.71 11.20 27.75
C SER A 692 4.29 12.22 26.78
N VAL A 693 5.54 12.01 26.37
CA VAL A 693 6.23 12.79 25.33
C VAL A 693 6.73 11.81 24.28
N GLY A 694 6.40 12.07 23.01
CA GLY A 694 6.88 11.32 21.87
C GLY A 694 7.37 12.24 20.76
N VAL A 695 8.51 11.90 20.16
CA VAL A 695 8.97 12.55 18.93
C VAL A 695 8.34 11.83 17.75
N VAL A 696 7.68 12.57 16.87
CA VAL A 696 7.06 11.98 15.68
C VAL A 696 8.15 11.56 14.69
N GLY A 697 8.24 10.26 14.43
CA GLY A 697 9.13 9.69 13.42
C GLY A 697 8.53 9.82 12.01
N PHE A 698 9.39 9.65 11.01
CA PHE A 698 9.02 9.75 9.60
C PHE A 698 9.42 8.48 8.85
N VAL A 699 8.52 7.96 8.03
CA VAL A 699 8.74 6.80 7.19
C VAL A 699 8.52 7.16 5.72
N PRO A 700 9.28 6.58 4.78
CA PRO A 700 9.13 6.90 3.37
C PRO A 700 7.93 6.16 2.78
N VAL A 701 7.25 6.80 1.83
CA VAL A 701 6.24 6.22 0.93
C VAL A 701 6.73 6.39 -0.49
N ASP A 702 6.84 5.30 -1.24
CA ASP A 702 7.37 5.29 -2.61
C ASP A 702 6.36 5.74 -3.65
N TYR A 703 5.08 5.42 -3.45
CA TYR A 703 3.98 5.72 -4.36
C TYR A 703 2.69 5.88 -3.54
N PRO A 704 1.78 6.79 -3.91
CA PRO A 704 0.51 6.97 -3.23
C PRO A 704 -0.28 5.67 -3.05
N THR A 705 -1.16 5.63 -2.07
CA THR A 705 -1.98 4.47 -1.75
C THR A 705 -2.99 4.09 -2.83
N SER A 706 -3.04 2.79 -3.10
CA SER A 706 -4.16 2.06 -3.70
C SER A 706 -3.95 0.54 -3.49
N TYR A 707 -4.87 -0.29 -3.96
CA TYR A 707 -4.56 -1.71 -4.19
C TYR A 707 -3.88 -1.85 -5.55
N TYR A 708 -2.66 -2.36 -5.57
CA TYR A 708 -1.91 -2.58 -6.80
C TYR A 708 -1.82 -4.06 -7.10
N ARG A 709 -2.40 -4.49 -8.23
CA ARG A 709 -2.32 -5.87 -8.72
C ARG A 709 -1.23 -6.00 -9.78
N SER A 710 -0.49 -7.11 -9.72
CA SER A 710 0.46 -7.53 -10.76
C SER A 710 0.39 -9.03 -10.99
N GLU A 711 0.49 -9.43 -12.26
CA GLU A 711 0.63 -10.82 -12.70
C GLU A 711 2.03 -11.08 -13.29
N THR A 712 2.95 -10.12 -13.15
CA THR A 712 4.31 -10.28 -13.66
C THR A 712 5.05 -11.39 -12.90
N PRO A 713 5.94 -12.14 -13.57
CA PRO A 713 6.72 -13.21 -12.95
C PRO A 713 7.39 -12.80 -11.64
N LEU A 714 7.63 -13.75 -10.74
CA LEU A 714 8.23 -13.50 -9.41
C LEU A 714 9.51 -12.66 -9.48
N TRP A 715 10.33 -12.89 -10.49
CA TRP A 715 11.63 -12.24 -10.67
C TRP A 715 11.57 -10.86 -11.35
N HIS A 716 10.40 -10.42 -11.84
CA HIS A 716 10.20 -9.04 -12.28
C HIS A 716 10.01 -8.15 -11.05
N ARG A 717 10.63 -6.97 -11.07
CA ARG A 717 10.39 -5.96 -10.04
C ARG A 717 8.96 -5.45 -10.18
N LYS A 718 8.19 -5.60 -9.11
CA LYS A 718 6.81 -5.11 -9.06
C LYS A 718 6.83 -3.68 -8.53
N SER A 719 6.21 -2.78 -9.28
CA SER A 719 6.00 -1.39 -8.91
C SER A 719 4.58 -0.98 -9.27
N PRO A 720 3.98 -0.01 -8.57
CA PRO A 720 2.66 0.51 -8.92
C PRO A 720 2.62 1.05 -10.36
N THR A 721 1.66 0.57 -11.14
CA THR A 721 1.43 1.00 -12.54
C THR A 721 0.06 1.63 -12.77
N GLN A 722 -0.84 1.53 -11.79
CA GLN A 722 -2.20 2.07 -11.84
C GLN A 722 -2.26 3.45 -11.17
N GLN A 723 -3.27 4.25 -11.52
CA GLN A 723 -3.46 5.57 -10.92
C GLN A 723 -3.66 5.47 -9.39
N PRO A 724 -3.10 6.41 -8.61
CA PRO A 724 -3.39 6.58 -7.19
C PRO A 724 -4.87 6.63 -6.84
N GLY A 725 -5.22 6.18 -5.63
CA GLY A 725 -6.58 6.20 -5.10
C GLY A 725 -6.71 7.00 -3.80
N CYS A 726 -5.84 7.99 -3.56
CA CYS A 726 -5.84 8.83 -2.36
C CYS A 726 -5.40 10.28 -2.67
N ASP A 727 -5.43 11.14 -1.66
CA ASP A 727 -4.85 12.50 -1.66
C ASP A 727 -3.39 12.56 -1.13
N GLY A 728 -2.71 11.41 -1.11
CA GLY A 728 -1.32 11.24 -0.71
C GLY A 728 -0.28 11.42 -1.82
N TRP A 729 1.00 11.33 -1.47
CA TRP A 729 2.16 11.51 -2.36
C TRP A 729 3.36 10.64 -1.96
N SER A 730 4.30 10.46 -2.90
CA SER A 730 5.61 9.85 -2.62
C SER A 730 6.48 10.81 -1.82
N GLY A 731 7.01 10.39 -0.68
CA GLY A 731 7.74 11.28 0.22
C GLY A 731 7.94 10.73 1.62
N TRP A 732 8.35 11.59 2.55
CA TRP A 732 8.48 11.25 3.97
C TRP A 732 7.19 11.59 4.70
N TRP A 733 6.60 10.60 5.35
CA TRP A 733 5.32 10.73 6.07
C TRP A 733 5.53 10.60 7.59
N PRO A 734 4.99 11.52 8.40
CA PRO A 734 5.00 11.42 9.85
C PRO A 734 3.94 10.42 10.32
N ASP A 735 4.32 9.45 11.16
CA ASP A 735 3.34 8.49 11.70
C ASP A 735 3.74 7.86 13.05
N PRO A 736 4.89 7.19 13.21
CA PRO A 736 5.23 6.54 14.48
C PRO A 736 5.51 7.58 15.58
N LEU A 737 4.90 7.41 16.75
CA LEU A 737 5.17 8.24 17.94
C LEU A 737 6.31 7.62 18.75
N LEU A 738 7.55 7.95 18.39
CA LEU A 738 8.74 7.37 19.01
C LEU A 738 8.78 7.74 20.51
N PRO A 739 8.96 6.76 21.42
CA PRO A 739 8.95 6.99 22.87
C PRO A 739 10.29 7.60 23.34
N THR A 740 10.58 8.80 22.87
CA THR A 740 11.77 9.61 23.19
C THR A 740 11.38 11.08 23.31
N ASP A 741 12.06 11.79 24.19
CA ASP A 741 11.94 13.24 24.39
C ASP A 741 13.06 14.02 23.67
N THR A 742 14.01 13.32 23.06
CA THR A 742 15.24 13.90 22.50
C THR A 742 15.34 13.60 21.00
N PHE A 743 15.71 14.60 20.21
CA PHE A 743 15.85 14.52 18.76
C PHE A 743 16.89 15.48 18.17
N LYS A 744 17.27 15.25 16.92
CA LYS A 744 18.05 16.20 16.11
C LYS A 744 17.10 17.10 15.34
N LEU A 745 17.18 18.41 15.57
CA LEU A 745 16.46 19.40 14.76
C LEU A 745 17.35 19.83 13.60
N THR A 746 17.07 19.36 12.39
CA THR A 746 17.81 19.76 11.19
C THR A 746 17.42 21.18 10.78
N ALA A 747 18.39 22.00 10.39
CA ALA A 747 18.13 23.33 9.84
C ALA A 747 17.07 23.28 8.73
N ASN A 748 16.10 24.19 8.80
CA ASN A 748 15.00 24.34 7.83
C ASN A 748 14.17 23.07 7.63
N GLN A 749 14.08 22.21 8.65
CA GLN A 749 13.10 21.13 8.72
C GLN A 749 12.25 21.29 9.97
N THR A 750 10.97 21.00 9.82
CA THR A 750 10.00 21.01 10.92
C THR A 750 9.95 19.62 11.56
N GLN A 751 10.09 19.58 12.88
CA GLN A 751 9.99 18.36 13.68
C GLN A 751 8.72 18.45 14.56
N PRO A 752 7.74 17.56 14.37
CA PRO A 752 6.61 17.46 15.27
C PRO A 752 6.99 16.72 16.56
N VAL A 753 6.45 17.21 17.67
CA VAL A 753 6.48 16.60 18.99
C VAL A 753 5.05 16.40 19.46
N TRP A 754 4.78 15.21 19.98
CA TRP A 754 3.48 14.79 20.48
C TRP A 754 3.53 14.66 22.00
N LEU A 755 2.60 15.30 22.69
CA LEU A 755 2.39 15.14 24.12
C LEU A 755 0.99 14.57 24.32
N THR A 756 0.78 13.74 25.33
CA THR A 756 -0.57 13.30 25.70
C THR A 756 -0.76 13.52 27.18
N VAL A 757 -1.73 14.36 27.54
CA VAL A 757 -2.07 14.73 28.91
C VAL A 757 -3.26 13.90 29.36
N HIS A 758 -3.06 13.03 30.35
CA HIS A 758 -4.19 12.34 30.98
C HIS A 758 -4.74 13.18 32.12
N VAL A 759 -6.04 13.46 32.09
CA VAL A 759 -6.76 14.14 33.18
C VAL A 759 -7.40 13.08 34.08
N PRO A 760 -6.90 12.85 35.32
CA PRO A 760 -7.45 11.81 36.18
C PRO A 760 -8.94 12.07 36.53
N PRO A 761 -9.73 11.01 36.76
CA PRO A 761 -11.11 11.15 37.22
C PRO A 761 -11.21 11.97 38.51
N GLY A 762 -12.21 12.83 38.60
CA GLY A 762 -12.46 13.71 39.75
C GLY A 762 -11.44 14.84 39.96
N SER A 763 -10.56 15.12 38.99
CA SER A 763 -9.66 16.29 39.04
C SER A 763 -10.46 17.60 39.13
N PRO A 764 -10.03 18.62 39.90
CA PRO A 764 -10.73 19.91 39.93
C PRO A 764 -10.98 20.45 38.51
N ALA A 765 -12.21 20.90 38.22
CA ALA A 765 -12.52 21.56 36.95
C ALA A 765 -11.90 22.96 36.90
N GLY A 766 -11.72 23.48 35.68
CA GLY A 766 -11.14 24.79 35.42
C GLY A 766 -9.74 24.69 34.82
N GLU A 767 -9.05 25.83 34.83
CA GLU A 767 -7.80 26.02 34.10
C GLU A 767 -6.58 25.46 34.85
N TYR A 768 -5.75 24.70 34.14
CA TYR A 768 -4.41 24.26 34.58
C TYR A 768 -3.34 24.92 33.72
N ARG A 769 -2.30 25.48 34.35
CA ARG A 769 -1.20 26.17 33.66
C ARG A 769 0.13 25.45 33.87
N GLY A 770 0.87 25.21 32.80
CA GLY A 770 2.19 24.57 32.79
C GLY A 770 3.10 25.15 31.70
N GLU A 771 4.20 24.46 31.39
CA GLU A 771 5.11 24.88 30.33
C GLU A 771 5.79 23.68 29.64
N VAL A 772 5.97 23.77 28.32
CA VAL A 772 6.85 22.88 27.55
C VAL A 772 8.15 23.62 27.26
N ARG A 773 9.27 23.04 27.71
CA ARG A 773 10.62 23.57 27.54
C ARG A 773 11.37 22.81 26.47
N PHE A 774 11.98 23.55 25.56
CA PHE A 774 12.91 23.03 24.55
C PHE A 774 14.33 23.37 24.99
N VAL A 775 15.14 22.34 25.20
CA VAL A 775 16.48 22.44 25.80
C VAL A 775 17.53 21.91 24.83
N LYS A 776 18.56 22.72 24.57
CA LYS A 776 19.74 22.27 23.83
C LYS A 776 20.72 21.59 24.78
N LYS A 777 21.09 20.35 24.50
CA LYS A 777 22.18 19.64 25.22
C LYS A 777 23.52 19.92 24.55
N GLY A 778 24.54 20.26 25.35
CA GLY A 778 25.89 20.49 24.84
C GLY A 778 26.59 19.19 24.43
N ALA A 779 27.25 19.19 23.26
CA ALA A 779 27.87 18.01 22.65
C ALA A 779 29.21 17.55 23.30
N GLY A 780 29.44 17.82 24.59
CA GLY A 780 30.73 17.56 25.24
C GLY A 780 30.74 16.36 26.20
N LYS A 781 31.82 15.55 26.17
CA LYS A 781 32.12 14.45 27.12
C LYS A 781 32.18 14.87 28.61
N TRP A 782 32.04 16.16 28.92
CA TRP A 782 32.17 16.76 30.25
C TRP A 782 30.98 17.66 30.65
N GLY A 783 29.82 17.54 30.00
CA GLY A 783 28.61 18.27 30.40
C GLY A 783 28.70 19.79 30.17
N ALA A 784 29.07 20.21 28.95
CA ALA A 784 28.90 21.61 28.57
C ALA A 784 27.39 21.95 28.59
N GLY A 785 27.03 23.04 29.28
CA GLY A 785 25.72 23.27 29.89
C GLY A 785 24.48 23.10 29.00
N GLU A 786 23.39 22.67 29.64
CA GLU A 786 22.03 22.72 29.10
C GLU A 786 21.58 24.18 29.00
N SER A 787 20.93 24.54 27.89
CA SER A 787 20.35 25.87 27.71
C SER A 787 18.93 25.78 27.18
N ASP A 788 17.97 26.38 27.87
CA ASP A 788 16.61 26.56 27.36
C ASP A 788 16.64 27.48 26.14
N VAL A 789 16.09 27.01 25.02
CA VAL A 789 16.01 27.76 23.76
C VAL A 789 14.59 28.22 23.43
N ALA A 790 13.56 27.52 23.92
CA ALA A 790 12.17 27.97 23.90
C ALA A 790 11.38 27.45 25.10
N ARG A 791 10.33 28.19 25.46
CA ARG A 791 9.42 27.94 26.57
C ARG A 791 8.01 28.27 26.09
N ILE A 792 7.15 27.27 26.03
CA ILE A 792 5.80 27.34 25.47
C ILE A 792 4.80 27.11 26.60
N PRO A 793 4.05 28.14 27.03
CA PRO A 793 2.99 27.95 28.03
C PRO A 793 1.96 26.95 27.53
N ILE A 794 1.50 26.06 28.41
CA ILE A 794 0.38 25.15 28.16
C ILE A 794 -0.76 25.47 29.11
N GLU A 795 -1.96 25.66 28.55
CA GLU A 795 -3.21 25.86 29.27
C GLU A 795 -4.15 24.70 28.97
N VAL A 796 -4.61 24.01 30.02
CA VAL A 796 -5.56 22.89 29.91
C VAL A 796 -6.83 23.27 30.66
N ASP A 797 -7.92 23.46 29.92
CA ASP A 797 -9.24 23.68 30.47
C ASP A 797 -9.93 22.35 30.73
N VAL A 798 -10.12 22.01 32.00
CA VAL A 798 -10.78 20.75 32.41
C VAL A 798 -12.26 21.00 32.68
N TRP A 799 -13.15 20.35 31.90
CA TRP A 799 -14.59 20.43 32.11
C TRP A 799 -15.04 19.73 33.41
N ASP A 800 -16.18 20.16 33.98
CA ASP A 800 -16.76 19.63 35.22
C ASP A 800 -17.59 18.34 35.02
N PHE A 801 -17.08 17.39 34.25
CA PHE A 801 -17.65 16.05 34.15
C PHE A 801 -16.59 14.99 33.84
N ASP A 802 -16.91 13.74 34.18
CA ASP A 802 -16.07 12.58 33.88
C ASP A 802 -16.59 11.83 32.66
N LEU A 803 -15.69 11.49 31.73
CA LEU A 803 -15.99 10.48 30.73
C LEU A 803 -16.14 9.11 31.40
N PRO A 804 -17.10 8.29 30.95
CA PRO A 804 -17.33 6.98 31.54
C PRO A 804 -16.09 6.09 31.40
N LYS A 805 -15.83 5.27 32.42
CA LYS A 805 -14.82 4.20 32.32
C LYS A 805 -15.27 3.08 31.37
N GLU A 806 -16.58 2.86 31.32
CA GLU A 806 -17.19 1.93 30.38
C GLU A 806 -17.07 2.46 28.95
N THR A 807 -16.86 1.55 28.01
CA THR A 807 -16.82 1.83 26.57
C THR A 807 -18.11 1.32 25.94
N HIS A 808 -18.80 2.15 25.17
CA HIS A 808 -20.13 1.83 24.65
C HIS A 808 -20.17 1.52 23.15
N LEU A 809 -19.16 1.96 22.38
CA LEU A 809 -18.97 1.56 20.99
C LEU A 809 -18.02 0.36 20.90
N LYS A 810 -18.26 -0.53 19.94
CA LYS A 810 -17.37 -1.68 19.67
C LYS A 810 -16.43 -1.31 18.52
N ALA A 811 -15.17 -1.04 18.83
CA ALA A 811 -14.09 -0.97 17.85
C ALA A 811 -13.29 -2.28 17.88
N ILE A 812 -13.26 -3.02 16.77
CA ILE A 812 -12.71 -4.39 16.72
C ILE A 812 -11.51 -4.43 15.79
N TYR A 813 -10.30 -4.48 16.33
CA TYR A 813 -9.06 -4.40 15.55
C TYR A 813 -8.33 -5.76 15.56
N ASP A 814 -8.03 -6.28 14.38
CA ASP A 814 -7.32 -7.57 14.24
C ASP A 814 -5.84 -7.45 14.64
N VAL A 815 -5.36 -8.39 15.43
CA VAL A 815 -3.98 -8.44 15.92
C VAL A 815 -3.26 -9.57 15.17
N ARG A 816 -2.51 -9.17 14.15
CA ARG A 816 -1.74 -10.08 13.30
C ARG A 816 -0.24 -9.87 13.55
N PHE A 817 0.50 -10.96 13.72
CA PHE A 817 1.95 -10.89 13.86
C PHE A 817 2.63 -11.36 12.58
N SER A 818 3.45 -10.50 12.00
CA SER A 818 4.43 -10.90 11.00
C SER A 818 5.81 -11.10 11.66
N THR A 819 6.38 -12.29 11.52
CA THR A 819 7.77 -12.55 11.91
C THR A 819 8.71 -11.84 10.92
N PRO A 820 9.87 -11.30 11.34
CA PRO A 820 10.60 -11.55 12.59
C PRO A 820 10.54 -10.42 13.64
N TRP A 821 9.73 -9.38 13.47
CA TRP A 821 9.84 -8.15 14.28
C TRP A 821 9.16 -8.21 15.65
N TRP A 822 8.19 -9.11 15.81
CA TRP A 822 7.39 -9.19 17.03
C TRP A 822 7.85 -10.28 18.01
N THR A 823 8.34 -11.42 17.51
CA THR A 823 8.51 -12.63 18.32
C THR A 823 9.60 -13.54 17.76
N ASP A 824 10.34 -14.25 18.61
CA ASP A 824 11.26 -15.36 18.24
C ASP A 824 10.69 -16.77 18.51
N GLY A 825 9.40 -16.88 18.85
CA GLY A 825 8.70 -18.13 19.18
C GLY A 825 7.31 -17.91 19.78
N SER A 826 6.68 -18.98 20.27
CA SER A 826 5.31 -18.97 20.83
C SER A 826 5.20 -18.19 22.16
N GLU A 827 6.19 -18.31 23.05
CA GLU A 827 6.24 -17.52 24.30
C GLU A 827 6.32 -16.01 23.99
N GLY A 828 7.10 -15.64 22.97
CA GLY A 828 7.16 -14.28 22.46
C GLY A 828 5.80 -13.79 21.95
N ARG A 829 5.00 -14.64 21.29
CA ARG A 829 3.66 -14.28 20.79
C ARG A 829 2.67 -14.00 21.91
N ALA A 830 2.62 -14.83 22.94
CA ALA A 830 1.72 -14.58 24.07
C ALA A 830 2.07 -13.25 24.78
N HIS A 831 3.37 -12.98 24.96
CA HIS A 831 3.85 -11.73 25.54
C HIS A 831 3.48 -10.51 24.67
N ALA A 832 3.77 -10.56 23.36
CA ALA A 832 3.44 -9.48 22.43
C ALA A 832 1.92 -9.25 22.36
N THR A 833 1.11 -10.31 22.34
CA THR A 833 -0.36 -10.21 22.36
C THR A 833 -0.85 -9.49 23.61
N SER A 834 -0.31 -9.86 24.77
CA SER A 834 -0.64 -9.20 26.04
C SER A 834 -0.31 -7.71 26.04
N GLN A 835 0.82 -7.30 25.48
CA GLN A 835 1.20 -5.89 25.39
C GLN A 835 0.29 -5.12 24.43
N LEU A 836 -0.07 -5.72 23.29
CA LEU A 836 -1.00 -5.11 22.34
C LEU A 836 -2.40 -5.00 22.93
N TRP A 837 -2.85 -5.96 23.73
CA TRP A 837 -4.13 -5.85 24.44
C TRP A 837 -4.16 -4.67 25.40
N GLU A 838 -3.12 -4.50 26.22
CA GLU A 838 -3.04 -3.35 27.13
C GLU A 838 -3.05 -2.03 26.36
N MET A 839 -2.31 -1.95 25.25
CA MET A 839 -2.27 -0.78 24.39
C MET A 839 -3.64 -0.45 23.77
N LEU A 840 -4.36 -1.46 23.27
CA LEU A 840 -5.69 -1.29 22.66
C LEU A 840 -6.76 -0.97 23.71
N ALA A 841 -6.73 -1.62 24.87
CA ALA A 841 -7.67 -1.37 25.97
C ALA A 841 -7.57 0.07 26.50
N GLN A 842 -6.35 0.59 26.66
CA GLN A 842 -6.12 2.01 26.99
C GLN A 842 -6.70 2.99 25.95
N ARG A 843 -6.98 2.50 24.74
CA ARG A 843 -7.54 3.27 23.62
C ARG A 843 -9.01 2.98 23.38
N ARG A 844 -9.66 2.24 24.29
CA ARG A 844 -11.07 1.81 24.18
C ARG A 844 -11.33 0.89 22.97
N ILE A 845 -10.29 0.21 22.46
CA ILE A 845 -10.36 -0.69 21.31
C ILE A 845 -10.25 -2.14 21.79
N SER A 846 -11.06 -3.01 21.21
CA SER A 846 -11.01 -4.46 21.45
C SER A 846 -10.18 -5.15 20.38
N ALA A 847 -9.31 -6.09 20.77
CA ALA A 847 -8.62 -6.95 19.81
C ALA A 847 -9.59 -8.00 19.24
N HIS A 848 -9.47 -8.40 17.98
CA HIS A 848 -10.47 -9.27 17.34
C HIS A 848 -10.70 -10.64 18.02
N GLU A 849 -9.74 -11.21 18.75
CA GLU A 849 -9.89 -12.52 19.39
C GLU A 849 -9.26 -12.58 20.78
N VAL A 850 -9.78 -13.49 21.62
CA VAL A 850 -9.14 -13.91 22.86
C VAL A 850 -8.11 -14.99 22.54
N TYR A 851 -6.87 -14.78 22.95
CA TYR A 851 -5.73 -15.67 22.70
C TYR A 851 -5.05 -16.09 24.02
N PRO A 852 -4.68 -17.37 24.19
CA PRO A 852 -4.87 -18.47 23.25
C PRO A 852 -6.34 -18.89 23.10
N ALA A 853 -6.70 -19.30 21.88
CA ALA A 853 -8.00 -19.90 21.58
C ALA A 853 -8.15 -21.29 22.24
N PRO A 854 -9.38 -21.74 22.53
CA PRO A 854 -9.61 -23.09 23.06
C PRO A 854 -9.29 -24.15 21.99
N THR A 855 -8.88 -25.34 22.44
CA THR A 855 -8.58 -26.45 21.53
C THR A 855 -9.78 -27.38 21.38
N PHE A 856 -10.12 -27.75 20.14
CA PHE A 856 -11.27 -28.60 19.83
C PHE A 856 -10.84 -29.91 19.19
N ASN A 857 -11.39 -31.02 19.66
CA ASN A 857 -11.23 -32.35 19.06
C ASN A 857 -12.59 -32.96 18.75
N TYR A 858 -12.66 -33.71 17.66
CA TYR A 858 -13.84 -34.50 17.29
C TYR A 858 -13.40 -35.89 16.82
N ARG A 859 -13.84 -36.93 17.51
CA ARG A 859 -13.55 -38.34 17.19
C ARG A 859 -14.75 -39.22 17.50
N ASP A 860 -15.03 -40.17 16.61
CA ASP A 860 -16.10 -41.17 16.79
C ASP A 860 -17.47 -40.57 17.14
N GLY A 861 -17.80 -39.40 16.58
CA GLY A 861 -19.06 -38.69 16.82
C GLY A 861 -19.09 -37.83 18.09
N VAL A 862 -17.99 -37.75 18.84
CA VAL A 862 -17.90 -37.02 20.11
C VAL A 862 -16.97 -35.82 19.96
N ALA A 863 -17.47 -34.63 20.32
CA ALA A 863 -16.68 -33.41 20.44
C ALA A 863 -16.16 -33.24 21.88
N THR A 864 -14.93 -32.73 22.02
CA THR A 864 -14.34 -32.31 23.30
C THR A 864 -13.59 -31.00 23.11
N ALA A 865 -13.59 -30.15 24.13
CA ALA A 865 -12.86 -28.88 24.12
C ALA A 865 -12.05 -28.72 25.42
N ASP A 866 -10.88 -28.08 25.33
CA ASP A 866 -10.11 -27.61 26.49
C ASP A 866 -10.14 -26.07 26.52
N PHE A 867 -10.71 -25.54 27.60
CA PHE A 867 -10.90 -24.11 27.85
C PHE A 867 -9.91 -23.55 28.88
N SER A 868 -8.99 -24.35 29.42
CA SER A 868 -8.20 -23.96 30.61
C SER A 868 -7.42 -22.65 30.41
N GLU A 869 -6.64 -22.55 29.33
CA GLU A 869 -5.89 -21.31 29.02
C GLU A 869 -6.79 -20.21 28.45
N PHE A 870 -7.86 -20.59 27.75
CA PHE A 870 -8.83 -19.64 27.20
C PHE A 870 -9.57 -18.90 28.31
N ASP A 871 -9.99 -19.58 29.38
CA ASP A 871 -10.71 -18.97 30.49
C ASP A 871 -9.84 -17.94 31.21
N HIS A 872 -8.57 -18.26 31.46
CA HIS A 872 -7.62 -17.31 32.04
C HIS A 872 -7.41 -16.09 31.13
N ALA A 873 -7.30 -16.30 29.82
CA ALA A 873 -7.16 -15.22 28.85
C ALA A 873 -8.43 -14.36 28.75
N ALA A 874 -9.61 -14.98 28.71
CA ALA A 874 -10.91 -14.33 28.60
C ALA A 874 -11.26 -13.52 29.85
N GLU A 875 -10.96 -14.02 31.06
CA GLU A 875 -11.11 -13.26 32.31
C GLU A 875 -10.23 -12.00 32.29
N ARG A 876 -9.00 -12.10 31.81
CA ARG A 876 -8.15 -10.92 31.63
C ARG A 876 -8.71 -9.97 30.57
N TYR A 877 -9.10 -10.50 29.42
CA TYR A 877 -9.58 -9.74 28.27
C TYR A 877 -10.86 -8.96 28.58
N PHE A 878 -11.89 -9.65 29.07
CA PHE A 878 -13.22 -9.08 29.30
C PHE A 878 -13.36 -8.41 30.67
N ASP A 879 -12.82 -9.03 31.72
CA ASP A 879 -13.13 -8.61 33.10
C ASP A 879 -12.06 -7.67 33.67
N GLN A 880 -10.78 -7.85 33.31
CA GLN A 880 -9.69 -7.01 33.81
C GLN A 880 -9.38 -5.83 32.89
N LEU A 881 -9.32 -6.06 31.58
CA LEU A 881 -9.03 -5.01 30.58
C LEU A 881 -10.29 -4.29 30.08
N GLY A 882 -11.48 -4.85 30.33
CA GLY A 882 -12.75 -4.21 29.97
C GLY A 882 -12.99 -4.12 28.47
N MET A 883 -12.35 -4.97 27.67
CA MET A 883 -12.62 -5.04 26.22
C MET A 883 -14.07 -5.48 25.99
N THR A 884 -14.71 -4.86 25.01
CA THR A 884 -16.18 -4.95 24.83
C THR A 884 -16.59 -6.04 23.86
N HIS A 885 -15.66 -6.55 23.04
CA HIS A 885 -16.03 -7.48 21.97
C HIS A 885 -14.90 -8.39 21.50
N ALA A 886 -15.21 -9.63 21.12
CA ALA A 886 -14.31 -10.51 20.39
C ALA A 886 -15.09 -11.37 19.38
N TYR A 887 -14.42 -11.83 18.33
CA TYR A 887 -14.94 -12.88 17.47
C TYR A 887 -14.82 -14.26 18.14
N THR A 888 -15.65 -15.20 17.69
CA THR A 888 -15.43 -16.62 17.99
C THR A 888 -14.05 -17.07 17.51
N PRO A 889 -13.42 -18.07 18.15
CA PRO A 889 -12.14 -18.61 17.69
C PRO A 889 -12.11 -18.95 16.19
N TRP A 890 -10.96 -18.73 15.52
CA TRP A 890 -10.78 -19.03 14.09
C TRP A 890 -11.13 -20.48 13.68
N HIS A 891 -11.25 -21.38 14.65
CA HIS A 891 -11.83 -22.72 14.45
C HIS A 891 -13.19 -22.65 13.74
N PHE A 892 -14.04 -21.67 14.06
CA PHE A 892 -15.41 -21.53 13.53
C PHE A 892 -15.54 -20.65 12.29
N TYR A 893 -14.49 -19.92 11.90
CA TYR A 893 -14.47 -19.16 10.65
C TYR A 893 -14.83 -20.07 9.47
N GLY A 894 -15.82 -19.64 8.69
CA GLY A 894 -16.46 -20.43 7.65
C GLY A 894 -15.65 -20.45 6.36
N PHE A 895 -15.56 -19.31 5.67
CA PHE A 895 -14.90 -19.17 4.37
C PHE A 895 -14.57 -17.70 4.08
N GLY A 896 -13.79 -17.39 3.04
CA GLY A 896 -13.60 -16.01 2.57
C GLY A 896 -13.54 -15.94 1.04
N TRP A 897 -13.89 -14.79 0.47
CA TRP A 897 -13.93 -14.56 -0.98
C TRP A 897 -14.75 -15.62 -1.73
N GLY A 898 -14.20 -16.20 -2.81
CA GLY A 898 -14.82 -17.25 -3.60
C GLY A 898 -14.57 -18.68 -3.10
N HIS A 899 -13.92 -18.87 -1.94
CA HIS A 899 -13.49 -20.18 -1.46
C HIS A 899 -14.61 -21.00 -0.79
N PRO A 900 -14.57 -22.34 -0.87
CA PRO A 900 -15.41 -23.21 -0.04
C PRO A 900 -14.90 -23.24 1.42
N PRO A 901 -15.72 -23.69 2.39
CA PRO A 901 -15.28 -23.91 3.76
C PRO A 901 -14.15 -24.94 3.85
N LYS A 902 -13.36 -24.84 4.92
CA LYS A 902 -12.28 -25.79 5.18
C LYS A 902 -12.80 -27.20 5.51
N THR A 903 -12.01 -28.21 5.16
CA THR A 903 -12.20 -29.58 5.66
C THR A 903 -12.03 -29.60 7.18
N LEU A 904 -12.93 -30.27 7.88
CA LEU A 904 -12.88 -30.42 9.34
C LEU A 904 -12.74 -31.89 9.70
N TYR A 905 -11.73 -32.21 10.51
CA TYR A 905 -11.48 -33.57 11.02
C TYR A 905 -11.42 -34.65 9.92
N GLY A 906 -10.88 -34.28 8.74
CA GLY A 906 -10.78 -35.17 7.58
C GLY A 906 -12.06 -35.31 6.74
N VAL A 907 -13.12 -34.58 7.08
CA VAL A 907 -14.39 -34.58 6.33
C VAL A 907 -14.52 -33.29 5.52
N SER A 908 -14.91 -33.41 4.25
CA SER A 908 -15.16 -32.28 3.36
C SER A 908 -16.55 -31.67 3.60
N PRO A 909 -16.74 -30.34 3.44
CA PRO A 909 -18.05 -29.68 3.62
C PRO A 909 -19.09 -30.07 2.57
N PHE A 910 -18.65 -30.36 1.34
CA PHE A 910 -19.51 -30.67 0.19
C PHE A 910 -19.08 -31.99 -0.46
N ALA A 911 -19.99 -32.60 -1.22
CA ALA A 911 -19.70 -33.84 -1.97
C ALA A 911 -18.81 -33.55 -3.20
N GLY A 912 -17.96 -34.52 -3.56
CA GLY A 912 -17.04 -34.41 -4.69
C GLY A 912 -15.65 -33.91 -4.30
N GLU A 913 -14.83 -33.60 -5.30
CA GLU A 913 -13.46 -33.13 -5.12
C GLU A 913 -13.41 -31.61 -4.98
N TYR A 914 -12.49 -31.12 -4.14
CA TYR A 914 -12.17 -29.69 -4.07
C TYR A 914 -11.80 -29.16 -5.47
N PRO A 915 -12.32 -28.00 -5.91
CA PRO A 915 -13.03 -26.97 -5.15
C PRO A 915 -14.56 -27.12 -5.11
N TYR A 916 -15.09 -28.31 -5.38
CA TYR A 916 -16.52 -28.67 -5.37
C TYR A 916 -17.35 -27.92 -6.43
N THR A 917 -16.83 -27.82 -7.65
CA THR A 917 -17.46 -27.09 -8.77
C THR A 917 -18.84 -27.63 -9.15
N ASN A 918 -19.07 -28.94 -8.97
CA ASN A 918 -20.33 -29.61 -9.34
C ASN A 918 -21.22 -29.93 -8.13
N ALA A 919 -20.87 -29.46 -6.94
CA ALA A 919 -21.64 -29.73 -5.72
C ALA A 919 -22.82 -28.76 -5.57
N ASP A 920 -23.95 -29.26 -5.11
CA ASP A 920 -25.06 -28.42 -4.64
C ASP A 920 -24.66 -27.77 -3.31
N ARG A 921 -24.43 -26.45 -3.34
CA ARG A 921 -23.96 -25.69 -2.17
C ARG A 921 -25.03 -25.43 -1.12
N THR A 922 -26.28 -25.81 -1.40
CA THR A 922 -27.35 -25.80 -0.39
C THR A 922 -27.27 -27.00 0.57
N ILE A 923 -26.48 -28.04 0.23
CA ILE A 923 -26.41 -29.31 0.98
C ILE A 923 -25.01 -29.52 1.58
N LEU A 924 -24.89 -29.31 2.89
CA LEU A 924 -23.70 -29.66 3.66
C LEU A 924 -23.62 -31.18 3.92
N GLN A 925 -22.42 -31.76 3.87
CA GLN A 925 -22.22 -33.15 4.25
C GLN A 925 -22.59 -33.37 5.73
N ALA A 926 -23.38 -34.42 5.99
CA ALA A 926 -23.95 -34.67 7.31
C ALA A 926 -22.90 -34.86 8.42
N ASP A 927 -21.78 -35.53 8.12
CA ASP A 927 -20.68 -35.71 9.08
C ASP A 927 -19.92 -34.41 9.37
N TRP A 928 -19.68 -33.59 8.34
CA TRP A 928 -19.05 -32.28 8.50
C TRP A 928 -19.93 -31.35 9.33
N LYS A 929 -21.22 -31.30 8.99
CA LYS A 929 -22.24 -30.54 9.71
C LYS A 929 -22.28 -30.93 11.19
N ARG A 930 -22.34 -32.23 11.49
CA ARG A 930 -22.34 -32.75 12.87
C ARG A 930 -21.08 -32.34 13.64
N ALA A 931 -19.91 -32.46 13.03
CA ALA A 931 -18.64 -32.10 13.67
C ALA A 931 -18.59 -30.61 14.03
N TYR A 932 -18.94 -29.74 13.08
CA TYR A 932 -18.99 -28.29 13.30
C TYR A 932 -19.97 -27.93 14.42
N GLN A 933 -21.22 -28.40 14.33
CA GLN A 933 -22.26 -28.11 15.30
C GLN A 933 -21.92 -28.62 16.71
N ALA A 934 -21.29 -29.79 16.82
CA ALA A 934 -20.90 -30.34 18.11
C ALA A 934 -19.83 -29.48 18.81
N CYS A 935 -18.81 -29.04 18.08
CA CYS A 935 -17.78 -28.15 18.62
C CYS A 935 -18.33 -26.75 18.94
N LEU A 936 -19.18 -26.18 18.06
CA LEU A 936 -19.78 -24.87 18.28
C LEU A 936 -20.69 -24.87 19.50
N ARG A 937 -21.48 -25.94 19.70
CA ARG A 937 -22.33 -26.07 20.89
C ARG A 937 -21.52 -26.08 22.18
N LEU A 938 -20.39 -26.81 22.22
CA LEU A 938 -19.51 -26.81 23.40
C LEU A 938 -19.00 -25.40 23.72
N PHE A 939 -18.54 -24.67 22.70
CA PHE A 939 -18.06 -23.31 22.88
C PHE A 939 -19.18 -22.36 23.34
N TRP A 940 -20.34 -22.40 22.67
CA TRP A 940 -21.45 -21.48 22.93
C TRP A 940 -22.06 -21.67 24.32
N GLU A 941 -22.30 -22.91 24.74
CA GLU A 941 -22.79 -23.20 26.09
C GLU A 941 -21.78 -22.78 27.17
N HIS A 942 -20.48 -22.93 26.90
CA HIS A 942 -19.42 -22.51 27.82
C HIS A 942 -19.40 -20.99 28.02
N VAL A 943 -19.42 -20.21 26.93
CA VAL A 943 -19.41 -18.73 27.03
C VAL A 943 -20.72 -18.18 27.61
N LYS A 944 -21.87 -18.84 27.39
CA LYS A 944 -23.12 -18.53 28.10
C LYS A 944 -22.99 -18.77 29.60
N ALA A 945 -22.42 -19.92 30.00
CA ALA A 945 -22.22 -20.25 31.42
C ALA A 945 -21.26 -19.27 32.13
N LYS A 946 -20.27 -18.75 31.41
CA LYS A 946 -19.33 -17.73 31.92
C LYS A 946 -19.89 -16.29 31.88
N GLY A 947 -20.98 -16.05 31.14
CA GLY A 947 -21.59 -14.73 31.02
C GLY A 947 -20.90 -13.82 29.98
N TRP A 948 -20.23 -14.39 28.99
CA TRP A 948 -19.53 -13.64 27.93
C TRP A 948 -20.25 -13.65 26.57
N ALA A 949 -21.39 -14.33 26.46
CA ALA A 949 -22.10 -14.55 25.19
C ALA A 949 -22.50 -13.25 24.47
N ASP A 950 -22.85 -12.19 25.21
CA ASP A 950 -23.21 -10.87 24.66
C ASP A 950 -22.00 -10.09 24.08
N ARG A 951 -20.79 -10.54 24.37
CA ARG A 951 -19.52 -9.95 23.91
C ARG A 951 -18.85 -10.72 22.77
N ILE A 952 -19.48 -11.79 22.28
CA ILE A 952 -18.88 -12.68 21.26
C ILE A 952 -19.75 -12.75 20.01
N THR A 953 -19.13 -12.57 18.84
CA THR A 953 -19.80 -12.72 17.53
C THR A 953 -19.11 -13.74 16.63
N LEU A 954 -19.89 -14.57 15.94
CA LEU A 954 -19.36 -15.54 14.98
C LEU A 954 -19.07 -14.84 13.64
N TYR A 955 -17.78 -14.60 13.37
CA TYR A 955 -17.33 -14.09 12.08
C TYR A 955 -17.31 -15.22 11.05
N ILE A 956 -18.36 -15.31 10.22
CA ILE A 956 -18.57 -16.44 9.33
C ILE A 956 -17.75 -16.33 8.04
N SER A 957 -17.63 -15.13 7.49
CA SER A 957 -16.98 -14.92 6.21
C SER A 957 -16.41 -13.53 5.99
N ASP A 958 -15.22 -13.52 5.40
CA ASP A 958 -14.53 -12.33 4.90
C ASP A 958 -14.86 -12.08 3.42
N GLU A 959 -15.39 -10.89 3.08
CA GLU A 959 -15.64 -10.40 1.71
C GLU A 959 -16.15 -11.45 0.70
N PRO A 960 -17.32 -12.07 0.93
CA PRO A 960 -17.80 -13.15 0.07
C PRO A 960 -18.04 -12.66 -1.39
N HIS A 961 -17.49 -13.38 -2.38
CA HIS A 961 -17.56 -13.02 -3.81
C HIS A 961 -18.91 -13.40 -4.47
N PHE A 962 -20.02 -12.95 -3.87
CA PHE A 962 -21.37 -13.32 -4.31
C PHE A 962 -21.75 -12.72 -5.68
N GLU A 963 -21.13 -11.61 -6.09
CA GLU A 963 -21.38 -10.98 -7.39
C GLU A 963 -20.78 -11.80 -8.55
N GLN A 964 -19.65 -12.45 -8.30
CA GLN A 964 -18.94 -13.28 -9.27
C GLN A 964 -19.44 -14.73 -9.27
N HIS A 965 -19.95 -15.21 -8.13
CA HIS A 965 -20.27 -16.62 -7.92
C HIS A 965 -21.59 -16.81 -7.17
N SER A 966 -22.65 -17.20 -7.90
CA SER A 966 -23.96 -17.47 -7.29
C SER A 966 -23.93 -18.57 -6.23
N TYR A 967 -23.01 -19.54 -6.34
CA TYR A 967 -22.87 -20.63 -5.36
C TYR A 967 -22.46 -20.14 -3.96
N VAL A 968 -21.86 -18.94 -3.85
CA VAL A 968 -21.48 -18.33 -2.56
C VAL A 968 -22.74 -17.92 -1.79
N VAL A 969 -23.79 -17.47 -2.49
CA VAL A 969 -25.08 -17.11 -1.90
C VAL A 969 -25.71 -18.32 -1.21
N ASP A 970 -25.77 -19.45 -1.92
CA ASP A 970 -26.34 -20.70 -1.40
C ASP A 970 -25.51 -21.29 -0.24
N GLN A 971 -24.18 -21.26 -0.37
CA GLN A 971 -23.25 -21.69 0.68
C GLN A 971 -23.45 -20.90 1.98
N MET A 972 -23.53 -19.56 1.88
CA MET A 972 -23.73 -18.70 3.05
C MET A 972 -25.04 -19.04 3.77
N ARG A 973 -26.15 -19.19 3.04
CA ARG A 973 -27.46 -19.57 3.60
C ARG A 973 -27.42 -20.91 4.32
N ALA A 974 -26.80 -21.92 3.71
CA ALA A 974 -26.66 -23.25 4.29
C ALA A 974 -25.84 -23.24 5.60
N LEU A 975 -24.75 -22.46 5.64
CA LEU A 975 -23.92 -22.31 6.82
C LEU A 975 -24.63 -21.56 7.95
N CYS A 976 -25.30 -20.44 7.65
CA CYS A 976 -26.07 -19.69 8.65
C CYS A 976 -27.18 -20.56 9.26
N THR A 977 -27.92 -21.28 8.41
CA THR A 977 -28.96 -22.23 8.86
C THR A 977 -28.37 -23.29 9.80
N MET A 978 -27.24 -23.88 9.44
CA MET A 978 -26.56 -24.87 10.28
C MET A 978 -26.14 -24.29 11.64
N ILE A 979 -25.67 -23.05 11.66
CA ILE A 979 -25.24 -22.37 12.89
C ILE A 979 -26.45 -22.11 13.80
N HIS A 980 -27.54 -21.56 13.29
CA HIS A 980 -28.75 -21.30 14.10
C HIS A 980 -29.50 -22.57 14.53
N GLU A 981 -29.29 -23.71 13.87
CA GLU A 981 -29.73 -25.02 14.39
C GLU A 981 -28.99 -25.42 15.68
N VAL A 982 -27.80 -24.86 15.97
CA VAL A 982 -27.13 -25.04 17.27
C VAL A 982 -27.85 -24.23 18.34
N ASP A 983 -28.01 -22.94 18.07
CA ASP A 983 -28.72 -21.97 18.91
C ASP A 983 -29.03 -20.72 18.05
N PRO A 984 -30.31 -20.29 17.95
CA PRO A 984 -30.68 -19.10 17.19
C PRO A 984 -30.17 -17.79 17.81
N GLU A 985 -29.68 -17.80 19.04
CA GLU A 985 -29.10 -16.61 19.69
C GLU A 985 -27.63 -16.36 19.30
N ILE A 986 -26.97 -17.26 18.55
CA ILE A 986 -25.59 -17.06 18.09
C ILE A 986 -25.59 -15.94 17.03
N PRO A 987 -24.93 -14.79 17.28
CA PRO A 987 -24.89 -13.71 16.32
C PRO A 987 -23.88 -14.02 15.21
N ILE A 988 -24.34 -14.01 13.96
CA ILE A 988 -23.55 -14.27 12.76
C ILE A 988 -23.21 -12.95 12.05
N TYR A 989 -21.91 -12.71 11.84
CA TYR A 989 -21.36 -11.54 11.18
C TYR A 989 -20.58 -11.91 9.91
N SER A 990 -20.70 -11.09 8.87
CA SER A 990 -19.83 -11.13 7.67
C SER A 990 -19.48 -9.73 7.18
N SER A 991 -18.22 -9.53 6.76
CA SER A 991 -17.71 -8.29 6.14
C SER A 991 -18.12 -8.21 4.67
N THR A 992 -19.41 -7.97 4.43
CA THR A 992 -20.03 -8.04 3.10
C THR A 992 -19.74 -6.86 2.17
N TRP A 993 -19.38 -5.68 2.71
CA TRP A 993 -19.30 -4.36 2.05
C TRP A 993 -20.60 -3.82 1.44
N HIS A 994 -21.49 -4.71 1.01
CA HIS A 994 -22.73 -4.43 0.29
C HIS A 994 -23.91 -5.12 0.97
N HIS A 995 -25.12 -4.62 0.71
CA HIS A 995 -26.36 -5.29 1.12
C HIS A 995 -26.85 -6.23 0.01
N LEU A 996 -26.96 -7.53 0.32
CA LEU A 996 -27.55 -8.54 -0.56
C LEU A 996 -28.87 -9.05 0.05
N PRO A 997 -30.05 -8.65 -0.47
CA PRO A 997 -31.34 -9.05 0.11
C PRO A 997 -31.55 -10.57 0.26
N ASP A 998 -30.85 -11.38 -0.53
CA ASP A 998 -30.89 -12.84 -0.43
C ASP A 998 -30.37 -13.38 0.92
N TRP A 999 -29.60 -12.62 1.69
CA TRP A 999 -29.14 -13.02 3.03
C TRP A 999 -29.94 -12.37 4.17
N ASP A 1000 -30.99 -11.60 3.87
CA ASP A 1000 -31.90 -11.08 4.89
C ASP A 1000 -32.51 -12.24 5.68
N GLY A 1001 -32.44 -12.16 7.01
CA GLY A 1001 -32.90 -13.23 7.92
C GLY A 1001 -31.94 -14.42 8.08
N TYR A 1002 -30.76 -14.40 7.41
CA TYR A 1002 -29.69 -15.37 7.64
C TYR A 1002 -28.50 -14.76 8.39
N LEU A 1003 -28.09 -13.53 8.02
CA LEU A 1003 -27.07 -12.78 8.76
C LEU A 1003 -27.73 -11.94 9.86
N ASP A 1004 -27.21 -12.05 11.08
CA ASP A 1004 -27.65 -11.24 12.22
C ASP A 1004 -26.96 -9.88 12.24
N THR A 1005 -25.77 -9.77 11.64
CA THR A 1005 -24.96 -8.55 11.61
C THR A 1005 -24.30 -8.39 10.24
N TRP A 1006 -24.52 -7.23 9.62
CA TRP A 1006 -23.99 -6.85 8.31
C TRP A 1006 -22.77 -5.94 8.46
N GLY A 1007 -21.60 -6.38 7.97
CA GLY A 1007 -20.43 -5.53 7.78
C GLY A 1007 -20.51 -4.81 6.44
N ILE A 1008 -20.81 -3.51 6.46
CA ILE A 1008 -21.00 -2.68 5.27
C ILE A 1008 -20.00 -1.52 5.25
N GLY A 1009 -19.74 -0.95 4.06
CA GLY A 1009 -18.85 0.21 3.94
C GLY A 1009 -19.47 1.50 4.46
N HIS A 1010 -18.71 2.29 5.22
CA HIS A 1010 -19.10 3.64 5.67
C HIS A 1010 -19.06 4.70 4.56
N ASP A 1011 -18.67 4.33 3.34
CA ASP A 1011 -18.51 5.21 2.19
C ASP A 1011 -19.80 5.44 1.40
N GLY A 1012 -20.84 4.63 1.68
CA GLY A 1012 -22.16 4.80 1.09
C GLY A 1012 -22.53 3.85 -0.04
N ARG A 1013 -21.74 2.79 -0.27
CA ARG A 1013 -22.13 1.67 -1.14
C ARG A 1013 -23.45 1.03 -0.70
N VAL A 1014 -23.75 1.12 0.59
CA VAL A 1014 -25.07 0.84 1.16
C VAL A 1014 -25.69 2.16 1.62
N THR A 1015 -26.83 2.51 1.04
CA THR A 1015 -27.54 3.77 1.32
C THR A 1015 -28.18 3.76 2.71
N GLU A 1016 -28.47 4.94 3.26
CA GLU A 1016 -29.22 5.08 4.53
C GLU A 1016 -30.54 4.28 4.52
N ALA A 1017 -31.30 4.36 3.43
CA ALA A 1017 -32.55 3.62 3.28
C ALA A 1017 -32.36 2.09 3.26
N GLN A 1018 -31.21 1.58 2.82
CA GLN A 1018 -30.88 0.16 2.91
C GLN A 1018 -30.48 -0.22 4.34
N MET A 1019 -29.70 0.62 5.02
CA MET A 1019 -29.38 0.42 6.44
C MET A 1019 -30.64 0.38 7.32
N ASP A 1020 -31.62 1.26 7.04
CA ASP A 1020 -32.92 1.23 7.71
C ASP A 1020 -33.68 -0.07 7.47
N LYS A 1021 -33.61 -0.62 6.25
CA LYS A 1021 -34.23 -1.93 5.93
C LYS A 1021 -33.56 -3.08 6.66
N ILE A 1022 -32.23 -3.10 6.73
CA ILE A 1022 -31.46 -4.10 7.48
C ILE A 1022 -31.91 -4.10 8.95
N ARG A 1023 -31.93 -2.92 9.58
CA ARG A 1023 -32.39 -2.75 10.96
C ARG A 1023 -33.85 -3.13 11.15
N ALA A 1024 -34.74 -2.72 10.25
CA ALA A 1024 -36.16 -3.07 10.31
C ALA A 1024 -36.39 -4.59 10.15
N GLY A 1025 -35.47 -5.30 9.48
CA GLY A 1025 -35.44 -6.76 9.39
C GLY A 1025 -34.93 -7.46 10.65
N GLY A 1026 -34.46 -6.71 11.66
CA GLY A 1026 -33.94 -7.23 12.93
C GLY A 1026 -32.43 -7.46 12.96
N ALA A 1027 -31.72 -7.22 11.85
CA ALA A 1027 -30.28 -7.38 11.79
C ALA A 1027 -29.55 -6.08 12.17
N LYS A 1028 -28.31 -6.23 12.62
CA LYS A 1028 -27.43 -5.13 13.04
C LYS A 1028 -26.56 -4.64 11.89
N VAL A 1029 -26.13 -3.39 11.99
CA VAL A 1029 -25.22 -2.76 11.03
C VAL A 1029 -23.90 -2.46 11.73
N TRP A 1030 -22.80 -2.95 11.14
CA TRP A 1030 -21.43 -2.62 11.52
C TRP A 1030 -20.70 -2.02 10.32
N PHE A 1031 -19.73 -1.16 10.57
CA PHE A 1031 -18.85 -0.67 9.51
C PHE A 1031 -17.60 -1.53 9.38
N THR A 1032 -17.43 -2.16 8.21
CA THR A 1032 -16.17 -2.81 7.83
C THR A 1032 -15.22 -1.76 7.27
N THR A 1033 -13.95 -1.81 7.67
CA THR A 1033 -12.89 -0.96 7.11
C THR A 1033 -11.72 -1.81 6.60
N ASP A 1034 -11.44 -1.71 5.31
CA ASP A 1034 -10.26 -2.24 4.62
C ASP A 1034 -9.79 -1.20 3.61
N GLY A 1035 -8.48 -0.98 3.56
CA GLY A 1035 -7.86 -0.04 2.65
C GLY A 1035 -8.26 1.40 2.88
N GLN A 1036 -8.63 1.79 4.10
CA GLN A 1036 -9.17 3.12 4.40
C GLN A 1036 -8.37 3.88 5.47
N GLN A 1037 -7.68 3.20 6.40
CA GLN A 1037 -6.87 3.83 7.45
C GLN A 1037 -5.38 3.93 7.05
N CYS A 1038 -5.14 4.70 5.99
CA CYS A 1038 -3.87 4.69 5.27
C CYS A 1038 -2.84 5.67 5.87
N LEU A 1039 -1.56 5.31 5.83
CA LEU A 1039 -0.45 6.09 6.36
C LEU A 1039 -0.22 7.39 5.57
N ASP A 1040 -0.53 7.41 4.28
CA ASP A 1040 -0.28 8.54 3.38
C ASP A 1040 -1.52 9.39 3.08
N THR A 1041 -2.40 9.54 4.08
CA THR A 1041 -3.45 10.56 4.09
C THR A 1041 -3.00 11.81 4.87
N PRO A 1042 -3.22 13.04 4.37
CA PRO A 1042 -2.78 14.27 5.05
C PRO A 1042 -3.39 14.47 6.45
N TYR A 1043 -4.61 13.95 6.66
CA TYR A 1043 -5.34 13.97 7.92
C TYR A 1043 -5.75 12.55 8.31
N CYS A 1044 -5.81 12.25 9.60
CA CYS A 1044 -6.37 11.00 10.11
C CYS A 1044 -7.90 11.09 10.23
N ALA A 1045 -8.55 11.46 9.12
CA ALA A 1045 -9.98 11.75 9.09
C ALA A 1045 -10.83 10.50 9.36
N VAL A 1046 -10.51 9.38 8.71
CA VAL A 1046 -11.25 8.12 8.89
C VAL A 1046 -11.08 7.61 10.32
N GLU A 1047 -9.85 7.60 10.83
CA GLU A 1047 -9.54 7.13 12.19
C GLU A 1047 -10.32 7.93 13.24
N ARG A 1048 -10.38 9.26 13.10
CA ARG A 1048 -11.12 10.15 14.00
C ARG A 1048 -12.64 10.06 13.86
N LEU A 1049 -13.15 9.97 12.63
CA LEU A 1049 -14.58 10.12 12.33
C LEU A 1049 -15.39 8.81 12.30
N LEU A 1050 -14.77 7.63 12.24
CA LEU A 1050 -15.50 6.35 12.26
C LEU A 1050 -16.52 6.23 13.42
N PRO A 1051 -16.20 6.65 14.65
CA PRO A 1051 -17.17 6.67 15.73
C PRO A 1051 -18.32 7.67 15.52
N HIS A 1052 -18.08 8.80 14.85
CA HIS A 1052 -19.14 9.74 14.43
C HIS A 1052 -20.06 9.12 13.38
N TYR A 1053 -19.51 8.37 12.41
CA TYR A 1053 -20.32 7.56 11.49
C TYR A 1053 -21.19 6.56 12.25
N CYS A 1054 -20.62 5.83 13.21
CA CYS A 1054 -21.37 4.87 14.03
C CYS A 1054 -22.51 5.56 14.79
N PHE A 1055 -22.24 6.72 15.38
CA PHE A 1055 -23.23 7.51 16.12
C PHE A 1055 -24.38 7.98 15.22
N LYS A 1056 -24.08 8.61 14.08
CA LYS A 1056 -25.09 9.14 13.15
C LYS A 1056 -25.95 8.04 12.52
N TYR A 1057 -25.31 6.97 12.04
CA TYR A 1057 -25.98 5.92 11.25
C TYR A 1057 -26.41 4.71 12.07
N GLN A 1058 -26.31 4.78 13.41
CA GLN A 1058 -26.73 3.73 14.33
C GLN A 1058 -26.04 2.39 14.06
N ALA A 1059 -24.73 2.44 13.77
CA ALA A 1059 -23.92 1.23 13.69
C ALA A 1059 -23.44 0.84 15.10
N GLU A 1060 -23.55 -0.43 15.48
CA GLU A 1060 -23.15 -0.92 16.81
C GLU A 1060 -21.63 -1.10 16.94
N ALA A 1061 -20.94 -1.23 15.82
CA ALA A 1061 -19.50 -1.47 15.79
C ALA A 1061 -18.87 -0.97 14.49
N TYR A 1062 -17.56 -0.86 14.52
CA TYR A 1062 -16.72 -0.88 13.33
C TYR A 1062 -15.51 -1.79 13.55
N GLU A 1063 -15.02 -2.39 12.48
CA GLU A 1063 -13.84 -3.24 12.52
C GLU A 1063 -12.72 -2.73 11.62
N PHE A 1064 -11.49 -3.13 11.94
CA PHE A 1064 -10.31 -2.92 11.11
C PHE A 1064 -9.48 -4.19 11.03
N TRP A 1065 -9.18 -4.64 9.81
CA TRP A 1065 -8.67 -5.98 9.51
C TRP A 1065 -7.21 -6.25 9.94
N GLY A 1066 -6.49 -5.24 10.45
CA GLY A 1066 -5.15 -5.45 10.99
C GLY A 1066 -4.55 -4.21 11.65
N VAL A 1067 -4.08 -4.32 12.88
CA VAL A 1067 -3.41 -3.22 13.61
C VAL A 1067 -1.88 -3.39 13.71
N SER A 1068 -1.36 -4.58 13.39
CA SER A 1068 0.06 -4.95 13.58
C SER A 1068 0.63 -5.82 12.44
N TRP A 1069 -0.02 -5.87 11.28
CA TRP A 1069 0.42 -6.64 10.12
C TRP A 1069 1.44 -5.86 9.28
N HIS A 1070 2.71 -6.25 9.39
CA HIS A 1070 3.79 -5.64 8.58
C HIS A 1070 4.32 -6.62 7.54
N THR A 1071 4.63 -6.14 6.34
CA THR A 1071 5.30 -6.96 5.31
C THR A 1071 6.78 -6.62 5.14
N PHE A 1072 7.19 -5.49 5.71
CA PHE A 1072 8.54 -4.95 5.76
C PHE A 1072 8.82 -4.40 7.17
N ASP A 1073 10.08 -4.05 7.45
CA ASP A 1073 10.40 -3.21 8.62
C ASP A 1073 9.69 -1.86 8.44
N PRO A 1074 8.65 -1.55 9.23
CA PRO A 1074 7.81 -0.39 9.00
C PRO A 1074 8.53 0.92 9.33
N TYR A 1075 9.66 0.89 10.05
CA TYR A 1075 10.50 2.07 10.29
C TYR A 1075 11.37 2.43 9.08
N ARG A 1076 11.63 1.45 8.21
CA ARG A 1076 12.42 1.66 6.99
C ARG A 1076 11.52 1.92 5.78
N TRP A 1077 10.34 1.30 5.74
CA TRP A 1077 9.43 1.33 4.60
C TRP A 1077 7.99 1.54 5.06
N GLY A 1078 7.36 2.66 4.67
CA GLY A 1078 5.97 2.98 5.00
C GLY A 1078 4.92 2.29 4.12
N TRP A 1079 5.34 1.35 3.27
CA TRP A 1079 4.47 0.64 2.33
C TRP A 1079 4.58 -0.88 2.44
N HIS A 1080 3.68 -1.59 1.75
CA HIS A 1080 3.63 -3.05 1.76
C HIS A 1080 4.37 -3.70 0.59
N ARG A 1081 4.85 -4.93 0.82
CA ARG A 1081 5.34 -5.82 -0.22
C ARG A 1081 4.17 -6.26 -1.10
N TYR A 1082 4.46 -6.54 -2.38
CA TYR A 1082 3.58 -7.36 -3.20
C TYR A 1082 3.53 -8.79 -2.66
N ILE A 1083 2.42 -9.18 -2.05
CA ILE A 1083 2.18 -10.53 -1.55
C ILE A 1083 1.40 -11.37 -2.58
N ASP A 1084 1.59 -12.68 -2.54
CA ASP A 1084 0.79 -13.62 -3.32
C ASP A 1084 -0.60 -13.77 -2.68
N GLN A 1085 -1.66 -13.65 -3.47
CA GLN A 1085 -3.04 -13.75 -3.03
C GLN A 1085 -3.86 -14.59 -4.02
N SER A 1086 -4.84 -15.31 -3.47
CA SER A 1086 -5.83 -16.08 -4.23
C SER A 1086 -7.24 -15.73 -3.79
N SER A 1087 -7.98 -15.03 -4.65
CA SER A 1087 -9.39 -14.68 -4.41
C SER A 1087 -10.34 -15.87 -4.56
N GLU A 1088 -9.93 -16.89 -5.31
CA GLU A 1088 -10.71 -18.09 -5.57
C GLU A 1088 -9.80 -19.25 -5.96
N PRO A 1089 -10.24 -20.52 -5.80
CA PRO A 1089 -9.42 -21.67 -6.11
C PRO A 1089 -8.86 -21.66 -7.53
N GLY A 1090 -7.52 -21.63 -7.64
CA GLY A 1090 -6.81 -21.71 -8.93
C GLY A 1090 -6.45 -20.36 -9.56
N VAL A 1091 -6.90 -19.24 -9.00
CA VAL A 1091 -6.51 -17.90 -9.43
C VAL A 1091 -5.51 -17.33 -8.44
N ASN A 1092 -4.31 -16.99 -8.90
CA ASN A 1092 -3.26 -16.36 -8.08
C ASN A 1092 -2.75 -15.10 -8.78
N TYR A 1093 -2.49 -14.07 -8.00
CA TYR A 1093 -1.88 -12.83 -8.46
C TYR A 1093 -1.12 -12.18 -7.30
N TYR A 1094 -0.24 -11.23 -7.62
CA TYR A 1094 0.40 -10.42 -6.61
C TYR A 1094 -0.42 -9.18 -6.34
N ILE A 1095 -0.63 -8.87 -5.06
CA ILE A 1095 -1.27 -7.64 -4.61
C ILE A 1095 -0.37 -6.91 -3.63
N ARG A 1096 -0.31 -5.59 -3.78
CA ARG A 1096 0.22 -4.69 -2.77
C ARG A 1096 -0.95 -3.91 -2.18
N TYR A 1097 -1.04 -3.96 -0.86
CA TYR A 1097 -2.05 -3.25 -0.08
C TYR A 1097 -1.73 -1.76 0.03
N PRO A 1098 -2.74 -0.92 0.29
CA PRO A 1098 -2.59 0.49 0.68
C PRO A 1098 -1.50 0.70 1.74
N ASN A 1099 -0.78 1.82 1.64
CA ASN A 1099 0.33 2.12 2.53
C ASN A 1099 -0.18 2.28 3.97
N GLY A 1100 0.37 1.52 4.92
CA GLY A 1100 -0.03 1.59 6.32
C GLY A 1100 -1.31 0.84 6.66
N ASP A 1101 -2.05 0.34 5.68
CA ASP A 1101 -3.27 -0.40 5.92
C ASP A 1101 -2.93 -1.83 6.39
N GLY A 1102 -3.61 -2.30 7.42
CA GLY A 1102 -3.20 -3.49 8.15
C GLY A 1102 -2.19 -3.23 9.28
N TYR A 1103 -1.71 -1.99 9.48
CA TYR A 1103 -1.04 -1.63 10.74
C TYR A 1103 -1.18 -0.16 11.20
N LEU A 1104 -1.48 0.03 12.48
CA LEU A 1104 -1.40 1.33 13.17
C LEU A 1104 -0.41 1.30 14.34
N ILE A 1105 0.13 0.13 14.69
CA ILE A 1105 1.11 -0.05 15.75
C ILE A 1105 2.41 -0.51 15.11
N TYR A 1106 3.52 0.07 15.54
CA TYR A 1106 4.86 -0.31 15.13
C TYR A 1106 5.47 -1.30 16.13
N PRO A 1107 6.33 -2.23 15.66
CA PRO A 1107 7.04 -3.15 16.55
C PRO A 1107 7.94 -2.39 17.53
N PRO A 1108 8.31 -2.99 18.67
CA PRO A 1108 9.28 -2.41 19.58
C PRO A 1108 10.58 -1.98 18.88
N LEU A 1109 11.12 -0.81 19.23
CA LEU A 1109 12.41 -0.32 18.70
C LEU A 1109 13.60 -1.24 19.09
N LYS A 1110 13.42 -2.05 20.12
CA LYS A 1110 14.36 -3.07 20.60
C LYS A 1110 13.57 -4.31 20.99
N PRO A 1111 14.14 -5.53 20.89
CA PRO A 1111 13.42 -6.78 21.19
C PRO A 1111 12.69 -6.80 22.55
N GLU A 1112 13.27 -6.18 23.57
CA GLU A 1112 12.73 -6.08 24.93
C GLU A 1112 11.85 -4.84 25.19
N GLY A 1113 11.61 -4.01 24.18
CA GLY A 1113 10.83 -2.77 24.29
C GLY A 1113 9.32 -2.97 24.25
N LEU A 1114 8.58 -1.89 24.50
CA LEU A 1114 7.13 -1.85 24.27
C LEU A 1114 6.84 -1.55 22.78
N PRO A 1115 5.67 -1.99 22.26
CA PRO A 1115 5.18 -1.56 20.95
C PRO A 1115 5.09 -0.02 20.89
N VAL A 1116 5.23 0.52 19.68
CA VAL A 1116 5.20 1.96 19.44
C VAL A 1116 3.88 2.34 18.77
N THR A 1117 3.16 3.30 19.37
CA THR A 1117 1.89 3.80 18.81
C THR A 1117 2.14 4.72 17.59
N SER A 1118 1.06 5.11 16.90
CA SER A 1118 1.10 6.05 15.76
C SER A 1118 0.11 7.19 15.95
N ILE A 1119 0.28 8.26 15.18
CA ILE A 1119 -0.71 9.35 15.09
C ILE A 1119 -2.09 8.77 14.75
N ARG A 1120 -2.17 7.86 13.77
CA ARG A 1120 -3.43 7.23 13.33
C ARG A 1120 -4.13 6.48 14.48
N LEU A 1121 -3.39 5.72 15.27
CA LEU A 1121 -3.96 5.00 16.41
C LEU A 1121 -4.42 5.95 17.53
N GLU A 1122 -3.69 7.04 17.79
CA GLU A 1122 -4.16 8.06 18.74
C GLU A 1122 -5.43 8.77 18.25
N GLN A 1123 -5.58 8.98 16.94
CA GLN A 1123 -6.79 9.57 16.38
C GLN A 1123 -7.99 8.60 16.43
N ALA A 1124 -7.75 7.29 16.35
CA ALA A 1124 -8.78 6.29 16.63
C ALA A 1124 -9.23 6.31 18.10
N ARG A 1125 -8.31 6.44 19.07
CA ARG A 1125 -8.64 6.61 20.49
C ARG A 1125 -9.49 7.85 20.72
N GLU A 1126 -9.02 8.98 20.20
CA GLU A 1126 -9.74 10.26 20.24
C GLU A 1126 -11.18 10.07 19.75
N GLY A 1127 -11.39 9.44 18.59
CA GLY A 1127 -12.73 9.19 18.05
C GLY A 1127 -13.61 8.37 19.00
N MET A 1128 -13.04 7.37 19.67
CA MET A 1128 -13.78 6.57 20.65
C MET A 1128 -14.20 7.40 21.87
N GLU A 1129 -13.38 8.37 22.29
CA GLU A 1129 -13.74 9.30 23.37
C GLU A 1129 -14.83 10.28 22.91
N ASP A 1130 -14.77 10.82 21.69
CA ASP A 1130 -15.84 11.65 21.13
C ASP A 1130 -17.19 10.93 21.17
N TYR A 1131 -17.22 9.64 20.86
CA TYR A 1131 -18.46 8.85 20.95
C TYR A 1131 -19.06 8.88 22.36
N GLU A 1132 -18.22 8.82 23.40
CA GLU A 1132 -18.68 8.90 24.79
C GLU A 1132 -19.22 10.30 25.13
N TYR A 1133 -18.64 11.37 24.59
CA TYR A 1133 -19.22 12.73 24.67
C TYR A 1133 -20.60 12.79 24.03
N LEU A 1134 -20.74 12.29 22.80
CA LEU A 1134 -22.00 12.34 22.05
C LEU A 1134 -23.11 11.55 22.75
N ARG A 1135 -22.77 10.37 23.28
CA ARG A 1135 -23.69 9.53 24.05
C ARG A 1135 -24.09 10.20 25.37
N LEU A 1136 -23.14 10.79 26.09
CA LEU A 1136 -23.42 11.52 27.33
C LEU A 1136 -24.34 12.71 27.08
N LEU A 1137 -24.04 13.53 26.07
CA LEU A 1137 -24.85 14.70 25.72
C LEU A 1137 -26.28 14.29 25.31
N THR A 1138 -26.42 13.23 24.52
CA THR A 1138 -27.73 12.67 24.13
C THR A 1138 -28.55 12.28 25.35
N THR A 1139 -27.94 11.54 26.28
CA THR A 1139 -28.59 11.12 27.53
C THR A 1139 -29.04 12.31 28.38
N LEU A 1140 -28.24 13.37 28.45
CA LEU A 1140 -28.58 14.58 29.20
C LEU A 1140 -29.73 15.36 28.53
N VAL A 1141 -29.73 15.45 27.20
CA VAL A 1141 -30.80 16.09 26.42
C VAL A 1141 -32.13 15.37 26.62
N GLU A 1142 -32.13 14.03 26.62
CA GLU A 1142 -33.35 13.23 26.84
C GLU A 1142 -33.94 13.40 28.24
N ARG A 1143 -33.11 13.74 29.24
CA ARG A 1143 -33.53 13.94 30.64
C ARG A 1143 -33.99 15.37 30.94
N ALA A 1144 -33.60 16.36 30.14
CA ALA A 1144 -33.83 17.77 30.41
C ALA A 1144 -35.17 18.30 29.83
N ASN A 1145 -35.81 19.26 30.53
CA ASN A 1145 -37.01 19.96 30.03
C ASN A 1145 -36.64 21.00 28.94
N ASP A 1146 -37.44 21.09 27.87
CA ASP A 1146 -37.09 21.60 26.54
C ASP A 1146 -36.24 22.90 26.43
N GLN A 1147 -36.43 23.91 27.28
CA GLN A 1147 -35.82 25.24 27.10
C GLN A 1147 -34.28 25.25 27.25
N ASN A 1148 -33.68 24.34 28.02
CA ASN A 1148 -32.23 24.31 28.23
C ASN A 1148 -31.48 23.43 27.20
N THR A 1149 -32.19 22.75 26.29
CA THR A 1149 -31.57 21.73 25.40
C THR A 1149 -31.20 22.25 24.01
N GLN A 1150 -31.58 23.48 23.62
CA GLN A 1150 -31.41 23.95 22.25
C GLN A 1150 -29.93 23.99 21.81
N LYS A 1151 -29.03 24.47 22.68
CA LYS A 1151 -27.59 24.52 22.40
C LYS A 1151 -27.00 23.11 22.29
N ALA A 1152 -27.39 22.20 23.19
CA ALA A 1152 -26.99 20.80 23.15
C ALA A 1152 -27.47 20.08 21.87
N ARG A 1153 -28.72 20.28 21.47
CA ARG A 1153 -29.26 19.75 20.20
C ARG A 1153 -28.51 20.30 18.99
N ARG A 1154 -28.11 21.57 19.01
CA ARG A 1154 -27.28 22.18 17.97
C ARG A 1154 -25.90 21.54 17.91
N ALA A 1155 -25.23 21.33 19.06
CA ALA A 1155 -23.92 20.68 19.11
C ALA A 1155 -23.98 19.24 18.59
N LEU A 1156 -25.02 18.47 18.95
CA LEU A 1156 -25.26 17.13 18.39
C LEU A 1156 -25.49 17.16 16.88
N GLN A 1157 -26.22 18.16 16.36
CA GLN A 1157 -26.41 18.32 14.92
C GLN A 1157 -25.08 18.64 14.22
N GLN A 1158 -24.26 19.54 14.78
CA GLN A 1158 -22.95 19.85 14.23
C GLN A 1158 -22.04 18.61 14.17
N ALA A 1159 -22.05 17.77 15.20
CA ALA A 1159 -21.34 16.49 15.17
C ALA A 1159 -21.87 15.52 14.11
N ALA A 1160 -23.19 15.46 13.92
CA ALA A 1160 -23.79 14.68 12.85
C ALA A 1160 -23.47 15.25 11.44
N ASP A 1161 -23.23 16.55 11.32
CA ASP A 1161 -22.92 17.20 10.04
C ASP A 1161 -21.46 16.98 9.60
N LEU A 1162 -20.56 16.56 10.52
CA LEU A 1162 -19.17 16.19 10.20
C LEU A 1162 -19.07 14.98 9.25
N VAL A 1163 -20.10 14.13 9.19
CA VAL A 1163 -20.05 12.87 8.45
C VAL A 1163 -21.25 12.70 7.53
N ALA A 1164 -21.03 12.29 6.29
CA ALA A 1164 -22.09 12.11 5.29
C ALA A 1164 -21.92 10.79 4.53
N ILE A 1165 -23.02 10.24 4.05
CA ILE A 1165 -23.06 9.07 3.15
C ILE A 1165 -23.96 9.44 1.94
N PRO A 1166 -23.53 9.23 0.69
CA PRO A 1166 -22.19 8.80 0.29
C PRO A 1166 -21.14 9.88 0.54
N ASN A 1167 -19.88 9.48 0.71
CA ASN A 1167 -18.73 10.37 0.85
C ASN A 1167 -17.64 10.07 -0.16
N ALA A 1168 -16.52 10.79 -0.09
CA ALA A 1168 -15.37 10.62 -0.99
C ALA A 1168 -14.60 9.29 -0.79
N GLY A 1169 -15.03 8.42 0.13
CA GLY A 1169 -14.34 7.19 0.52
C GLY A 1169 -13.17 7.45 1.46
N GLY A 1170 -12.71 6.40 2.16
CA GLY A 1170 -11.72 6.52 3.25
C GLY A 1170 -10.31 7.05 2.87
N ARG A 1171 -9.97 7.17 1.59
CA ARG A 1171 -8.61 7.51 1.13
C ARG A 1171 -8.41 8.97 0.74
N TYR A 1172 -9.47 9.77 0.70
CA TYR A 1172 -9.40 11.19 0.37
C TYR A 1172 -9.71 12.01 1.62
N ALA A 1173 -8.79 12.00 2.58
CA ALA A 1173 -9.02 12.58 3.90
C ALA A 1173 -9.38 14.07 3.86
N THR A 1174 -8.78 14.83 2.94
CA THR A 1174 -9.07 16.25 2.69
C THR A 1174 -10.44 16.53 2.09
N LYS A 1175 -11.19 15.50 1.68
CA LYS A 1175 -12.59 15.58 1.22
C LYS A 1175 -13.59 15.01 2.24
N LEU A 1176 -13.08 14.25 3.21
CA LEU A 1176 -13.87 13.72 4.33
C LEU A 1176 -13.93 14.74 5.47
N LEU A 1177 -12.83 15.48 5.65
CA LEU A 1177 -12.67 16.54 6.62
C LEU A 1177 -11.95 17.70 5.91
N ASP A 1178 -12.73 18.54 5.23
CA ASP A 1178 -12.24 19.67 4.43
C ASP A 1178 -11.48 20.67 5.31
N ASP A 1179 -12.01 20.93 6.52
CA ASP A 1179 -11.37 21.72 7.57
C ASP A 1179 -10.99 20.81 8.75
N PRO A 1180 -9.69 20.50 8.97
CA PRO A 1180 -9.26 19.66 10.08
C PRO A 1180 -9.56 20.27 11.46
N ASP A 1181 -9.78 21.58 11.58
CA ASP A 1181 -10.08 22.25 12.85
C ASP A 1181 -11.55 22.12 13.26
N GLU A 1182 -12.45 21.81 12.32
CA GLU A 1182 -13.88 21.71 12.58
C GLU A 1182 -14.21 20.66 13.63
N VAL A 1183 -13.56 19.49 13.60
CA VAL A 1183 -13.80 18.40 14.56
C VAL A 1183 -13.49 18.82 16.01
N PHE A 1184 -12.47 19.66 16.21
CA PHE A 1184 -12.12 20.18 17.54
C PHE A 1184 -13.09 21.25 18.03
N GLU A 1185 -13.54 22.14 17.14
CA GLU A 1185 -14.56 23.13 17.47
C GLU A 1185 -15.90 22.47 17.83
N VAL A 1186 -16.29 21.43 17.09
CA VAL A 1186 -17.48 20.63 17.40
C VAL A 1186 -17.34 19.91 18.73
N ARG A 1187 -16.22 19.23 18.98
CA ARG A 1187 -15.95 18.58 20.28
C ARG A 1187 -16.03 19.57 21.43
N ARG A 1188 -15.45 20.77 21.30
CA ARG A 1188 -15.53 21.83 22.31
C ARG A 1188 -16.97 22.30 22.53
N ALA A 1189 -17.76 22.46 21.46
CA ALA A 1189 -19.17 22.81 21.57
C ALA A 1189 -19.98 21.74 22.30
N VAL A 1190 -19.70 20.45 22.05
CA VAL A 1190 -20.30 19.32 22.74
C VAL A 1190 -19.90 19.31 24.23
N GLY A 1191 -18.61 19.43 24.55
CA GLY A 1191 -18.12 19.48 25.94
C GLY A 1191 -18.73 20.63 26.74
N ASN A 1192 -18.77 21.84 26.17
CA ASN A 1192 -19.42 23.00 26.79
C ASN A 1192 -20.92 22.77 27.03
N ALA A 1193 -21.62 22.09 26.11
CA ALA A 1193 -23.04 21.80 26.25
C ALA A 1193 -23.30 20.73 27.34
N ILE A 1194 -22.41 19.76 27.51
CA ILE A 1194 -22.47 18.78 28.60
C ILE A 1194 -22.31 19.49 29.95
N GLU A 1195 -21.26 20.30 30.10
CA GLU A 1195 -20.98 21.02 31.35
C GLU A 1195 -22.15 21.92 31.79
N GLU A 1196 -22.74 22.66 30.85
CA GLU A 1196 -23.92 23.51 31.14
C GLU A 1196 -25.13 22.70 31.61
N LEU A 1197 -25.37 21.51 31.04
CA LEU A 1197 -26.49 20.65 31.43
C LEU A 1197 -26.23 19.91 32.74
N VAL A 1198 -24.98 19.58 33.07
CA VAL A 1198 -24.60 18.95 34.34
C VAL A 1198 -24.71 19.96 35.49
N ILE A 1199 -24.24 21.20 35.31
CA ILE A 1199 -24.33 22.27 36.33
C ILE A 1199 -25.79 22.72 36.56
N GLY A 1200 -26.64 22.60 35.54
CA GLY A 1200 -28.06 22.99 35.62
C GLY A 1200 -28.99 21.98 36.33
N GLN A 1201 -28.51 20.78 36.65
CA GLN A 1201 -29.22 19.74 37.42
C GLN A 1201 -28.84 19.81 38.90
#